data_AF-A0A537EFW7-F1
#
_entry.id   AF-A0A537EFW7-F1
#
_cell.length_a   1.000
_cell.length_b   1.000
_cell.length_c   1.000
_cell.angle_alpha   90.00
_cell.angle_beta   90.00
_cell.angle_gamma   90.00
#
_symmetry.space_group_name_H-M   'P 1'
#
loop_
_entity.id
_entity.type
_entity.pdbx_description
1 polymer ?
#
loop_
_entity_poly.entity_id
_entity_poly.type
_entity_poly.pdbx_seq_one_letter_code
_entity_poly.pdbx_strand_id
1 'polypeptide(L)'
;DSIVSLRVSSPSGDGAYYSSKEGSNPPQLVLALLAPSSPNTHDPIIIVGNAGFTPANGVTGGTGTAADPFTISAWNISGVTVSRAHPGTYVRLEIDNTTAYFVIRGVSIPRTVHDSSQALILSRVTNGRVESSSILCDPYTGCFQGLVIEYSTNVVLSGNTIDQPQLVGDSGLNLSNNGIGSYWVNGGGYYGGYETGFSVSNCRDCVISNNGIPGFQVQNSYNITISGNAISPLNVVGGDGIRILGNRVRGGPFGDTLSLSSVSNAIVSGNEVNIDTSPQYGASTGIAVFSSNNVQISGNSVENSVAFSDAYGILVGDSYGPSTKVQIFENNITQNSPSSQLAWISLQSSTGILVYHNNLIGNKVQASDDKGSENAWDNGYPSGGNYWSDYAGVDNCSGPNQDICTGGDGIGDTPRVIDSDSKDRYPLMSLVAGPRQLSPRGPIVIDGNGNFTPANGVTGGSGTVSDPYVISNWDIDLCQGGCALGIQIQNTNAYFVIRNVYIHEGSFASLDVSFSNVTNGGIEGSVLANTYSGIRITSSSNIMVSGNNVTVPAYYLDPGVYDGPSLQVSSSSNITVSGNNLSNGVGAGIDLTGGSGDNNIVISENHFFGGGVGMYLGTINHAVVKDNQFSQSDIDIYVFHGTSITNTTMSGNNFHVMGIYIQGQNTQLRSNTITTDNLVNGKPLYYFEGCSGTSING
;
A
#
# COMPACT_ATOMS: atom_id res chain seq x y z
N ASP A 1 -3.25 -1.41 44.96
CA ASP A 1 -3.51 -0.40 43.93
C ASP A 1 -2.51 -0.41 42.78
N SER A 2 -2.39 -1.56 42.11
CA SER A 2 -1.56 -1.69 40.92
C SER A 2 -2.04 -2.91 40.15
N ILE A 3 -2.73 -2.69 39.02
CA ILE A 3 -3.08 -3.74 38.08
C ILE A 3 -1.78 -4.18 37.39
N VAL A 4 -1.40 -5.45 37.53
CA VAL A 4 -0.38 -6.07 36.69
C VAL A 4 -1.12 -6.69 35.51
N SER A 5 -1.06 -6.03 34.35
CA SER A 5 -1.59 -6.57 33.09
C SER A 5 -0.52 -7.42 32.41
N LEU A 6 -0.78 -8.72 32.25
CA LEU A 6 0.02 -9.62 31.40
C LEU A 6 -0.67 -9.74 30.04
N ARG A 7 0.00 -9.29 28.98
CA ARG A 7 -0.43 -9.47 27.59
C ARG A 7 0.25 -10.73 27.05
N VAL A 8 -0.53 -11.74 26.70
CA VAL A 8 -0.05 -12.91 25.94
C VAL A 8 -0.51 -12.72 24.50
N SER A 9 0.42 -12.50 23.59
CA SER A 9 0.13 -12.41 22.15
C SER A 9 0.06 -13.81 21.55
N SER A 10 -1.15 -14.23 21.17
CA SER A 10 -1.38 -15.35 20.24
C SER A 10 -1.61 -14.76 18.83
N PRO A 11 -1.12 -15.39 17.74
CA PRO A 11 -1.43 -14.96 16.37
C PRO A 11 -2.86 -15.34 15.89
N SER A 12 -3.66 -16.04 16.70
CA SER A 12 -5.07 -16.33 16.40
C SER A 12 -6.01 -15.42 17.19
N GLY A 13 -6.99 -14.82 16.51
CA GLY A 13 -7.86 -13.73 16.95
C GLY A 13 -8.88 -13.99 18.07
N ASP A 14 -8.70 -15.01 18.90
CA ASP A 14 -9.57 -15.21 20.07
C ASP A 14 -8.91 -14.59 21.32
N GLY A 15 -8.95 -13.26 21.39
CA GLY A 15 -8.56 -12.51 22.58
C GLY A 15 -9.62 -12.67 23.68
N ALA A 16 -9.45 -13.65 24.57
CA ALA A 16 -10.27 -13.74 25.76
C ALA A 16 -9.79 -12.74 26.84
N TYR A 17 -10.62 -11.75 27.15
CA TYR A 17 -10.42 -10.87 28.31
C TYR A 17 -11.09 -11.50 29.55
N TYR A 18 -10.36 -11.66 30.65
CA TYR A 18 -10.93 -12.02 31.95
C TYR A 18 -10.63 -10.92 32.97
N SER A 19 -11.67 -10.43 33.66
CA SER A 19 -11.55 -9.61 34.86
C SER A 19 -12.25 -10.32 36.02
N SER A 20 -11.58 -10.50 37.17
CA SER A 20 -12.22 -10.94 38.41
C SER A 20 -12.21 -9.82 39.45
N LYS A 21 -13.32 -9.70 40.20
CA LYS A 21 -13.48 -8.77 41.33
C LYS A 21 -13.07 -9.51 42.62
N GLU A 22 -12.38 -8.83 43.52
CA GLU A 22 -11.82 -9.42 44.75
C GLU A 22 -12.89 -10.14 45.61
N GLY A 23 -12.62 -11.41 45.91
CA GLY A 23 -13.34 -12.26 46.85
C GLY A 23 -12.38 -13.28 47.46
N SER A 24 -12.65 -13.68 48.70
CA SER A 24 -11.72 -14.28 49.68
C SER A 24 -11.16 -15.69 49.41
N ASN A 25 -11.12 -16.13 48.15
CA ASN A 25 -10.36 -17.29 47.68
C ASN A 25 -9.99 -17.07 46.21
N PRO A 26 -8.75 -16.68 45.88
CA PRO A 26 -8.37 -16.44 44.49
C PRO A 26 -8.48 -17.75 43.70
N PRO A 27 -9.17 -17.78 42.55
CA PRO A 27 -9.04 -18.89 41.62
C PRO A 27 -7.57 -18.93 41.17
N GLN A 28 -6.87 -20.01 41.51
CA GLN A 28 -5.56 -20.27 40.91
C GLN A 28 -5.80 -20.52 39.42
N LEU A 29 -5.34 -19.60 38.57
CA LEU A 29 -5.20 -19.84 37.15
C LEU A 29 -4.10 -20.90 36.98
N VAL A 30 -4.50 -22.16 36.88
CA VAL A 30 -3.58 -23.23 36.49
C VAL A 30 -3.40 -23.14 34.98
N LEU A 31 -2.37 -22.42 34.54
CA LEU A 31 -1.83 -22.56 33.20
C LEU A 31 -1.19 -23.94 33.10
N ALA A 32 -1.97 -24.92 32.67
CA ALA A 32 -1.40 -26.13 32.10
C ALA A 32 -0.80 -25.71 30.76
N LEU A 33 0.50 -25.41 30.74
CA LEU A 33 1.31 -25.69 29.57
C LEU A 33 1.14 -27.19 29.31
N LEU A 34 0.19 -27.55 28.44
CA LEU A 34 0.29 -28.83 27.78
C LEU A 34 1.70 -28.83 27.19
N ALA A 35 2.55 -29.72 27.68
CA ALA A 35 3.78 -30.06 27.00
C ALA A 35 3.42 -30.19 25.50
N PRO A 36 4.23 -29.66 24.56
CA PRO A 36 3.92 -29.81 23.15
C PRO A 36 3.59 -31.29 22.97
N SER A 37 2.34 -31.57 22.59
CA SER A 37 1.99 -32.92 22.16
C SER A 37 3.08 -33.28 21.19
N SER A 38 3.81 -34.36 21.46
CA SER A 38 4.90 -34.83 20.61
C SER A 38 4.53 -34.53 19.17
N PRO A 39 5.29 -33.68 18.44
CA PRO A 39 4.84 -33.17 17.16
C PRO A 39 4.37 -34.35 16.33
N ASN A 40 3.13 -34.31 15.85
CA ASN A 40 2.64 -35.36 14.96
C ASN A 40 3.59 -35.37 13.77
N THR A 41 4.40 -36.42 13.67
CA THR A 41 5.40 -36.54 12.60
C THR A 41 4.71 -37.12 11.38
N HIS A 42 5.02 -36.57 10.22
CA HIS A 42 4.62 -37.16 8.94
C HIS A 42 5.88 -37.45 8.11
N ASP A 43 5.83 -38.54 7.35
CA ASP A 43 6.77 -38.81 6.26
C ASP A 43 6.63 -37.70 5.18
N PRO A 44 7.51 -37.63 4.17
CA PRO A 44 7.38 -36.64 3.11
C PRO A 44 6.00 -36.70 2.43
N ILE A 45 5.39 -35.55 2.17
CA ILE A 45 4.07 -35.40 1.56
C ILE A 45 4.24 -35.06 0.09
N ILE A 46 3.65 -35.86 -0.80
CA ILE A 46 3.56 -35.58 -2.23
C ILE A 46 2.10 -35.64 -2.65
N ILE A 47 1.59 -34.53 -3.14
CA ILE A 47 0.23 -34.40 -3.66
C ILE A 47 0.33 -33.95 -5.11
N VAL A 48 -0.10 -34.82 -6.03
CA VAL A 48 -0.16 -34.50 -7.47
C VAL A 48 -1.61 -34.59 -7.93
N GLY A 49 -2.14 -33.46 -8.39
CA GLY A 49 -3.54 -33.32 -8.76
C GLY A 49 -4.53 -33.43 -7.60
N ASN A 50 -5.79 -33.09 -7.88
CA ASN A 50 -6.86 -33.03 -6.87
C ASN A 50 -7.07 -34.38 -6.16
N ALA A 51 -6.86 -35.50 -6.86
CA ALA A 51 -6.99 -36.85 -6.29
C ALA A 51 -5.84 -37.21 -5.32
N GLY A 52 -4.74 -36.46 -5.33
CA GLY A 52 -3.61 -36.66 -4.42
C GLY A 52 -3.91 -36.23 -2.98
N PHE A 53 -4.95 -35.43 -2.76
CA PHE A 53 -5.36 -35.01 -1.42
C PHE A 53 -6.07 -36.15 -0.69
N THR A 54 -5.29 -36.97 0.00
CA THR A 54 -5.77 -38.12 0.78
C THR A 54 -5.23 -38.07 2.21
N PRO A 55 -5.89 -38.72 3.18
CA PRO A 55 -5.35 -38.82 4.54
C PRO A 55 -3.94 -39.42 4.62
N ALA A 56 -3.59 -40.32 3.69
CA ALA A 56 -2.25 -40.91 3.61
C ALA A 56 -1.18 -39.90 3.16
N ASN A 57 -1.59 -38.84 2.45
CA ASN A 57 -0.73 -37.73 2.03
C ASN A 57 -0.87 -36.52 2.98
N GLY A 58 -1.14 -36.78 4.27
CA GLY A 58 -1.14 -35.75 5.31
C GLY A 58 -2.36 -34.81 5.33
N VAL A 59 -3.41 -35.08 4.54
CA VAL A 59 -4.65 -34.30 4.61
C VAL A 59 -5.38 -34.59 5.91
N THR A 60 -5.59 -33.56 6.73
CA THR A 60 -6.25 -33.63 8.05
C THR A 60 -7.73 -33.28 8.00
N GLY A 61 -8.21 -32.68 6.90
CA GLY A 61 -9.61 -32.34 6.71
C GLY A 61 -9.88 -31.64 5.38
N GLY A 62 -11.14 -31.29 5.16
CA GLY A 62 -11.60 -30.54 3.99
C GLY A 62 -11.97 -31.39 2.77
N THR A 63 -12.67 -30.77 1.83
CA THR A 63 -13.10 -31.39 0.56
C THR A 63 -12.46 -30.78 -0.68
N GLY A 64 -11.55 -29.81 -0.52
CA GLY A 64 -10.85 -29.15 -1.63
C GLY A 64 -11.65 -28.06 -2.34
N THR A 65 -12.74 -27.61 -1.73
CA THR A 65 -13.58 -26.52 -2.26
C THR A 65 -13.17 -25.20 -1.60
N ALA A 66 -13.55 -24.06 -2.19
CA ALA A 66 -13.26 -22.76 -1.60
C ALA A 66 -13.84 -22.59 -0.18
N ALA A 67 -15.03 -23.18 0.06
CA ALA A 67 -15.71 -23.14 1.34
C ALA A 67 -15.15 -24.12 2.37
N ASP A 68 -14.47 -25.17 1.90
CA ASP A 68 -13.88 -26.22 2.72
C ASP A 68 -12.57 -26.74 2.07
N PRO A 69 -11.49 -25.94 2.13
CA PRO A 69 -10.22 -26.29 1.51
C PRO A 69 -9.62 -27.55 2.13
N PHE A 70 -8.91 -28.35 1.34
CA PHE A 70 -8.10 -29.42 1.90
C PHE A 70 -7.10 -28.84 2.90
N THR A 71 -7.07 -29.38 4.11
CA THR A 71 -6.21 -28.91 5.18
C THR A 71 -5.05 -29.87 5.38
N ILE A 72 -3.84 -29.34 5.44
CA ILE A 72 -2.63 -30.04 5.87
C ILE A 72 -2.11 -29.25 7.06
N SER A 73 -2.24 -29.80 8.27
CA SER A 73 -2.04 -28.99 9.48
C SER A 73 -1.27 -29.69 10.58
N ALA A 74 -0.47 -28.91 11.32
CA ALA A 74 0.20 -29.33 12.56
C ALA A 74 1.18 -30.52 12.41
N TRP A 75 1.63 -30.81 11.19
CA TRP A 75 2.64 -31.84 10.93
C TRP A 75 4.06 -31.31 11.14
N ASN A 76 4.90 -32.12 11.76
CA ASN A 76 6.34 -32.00 11.66
C ASN A 76 6.84 -32.98 10.59
N ILE A 77 7.24 -32.45 9.43
CA ILE A 77 7.56 -33.26 8.26
C ILE A 77 9.05 -33.60 8.27
N SER A 78 9.35 -34.89 8.31
CA SER A 78 10.72 -35.42 8.38
C SER A 78 11.02 -36.35 7.20
N GLY A 79 12.30 -36.50 6.89
CA GLY A 79 12.75 -37.23 5.70
C GLY A 79 12.65 -36.40 4.42
N VAL A 80 12.99 -37.02 3.29
CA VAL A 80 12.88 -36.44 1.94
C VAL A 80 12.40 -37.51 0.96
N THR A 81 11.77 -37.09 -0.13
CA THR A 81 11.40 -37.95 -1.26
C THR A 81 11.70 -37.25 -2.58
N VAL A 82 11.69 -37.99 -3.69
CA VAL A 82 12.00 -37.42 -5.01
C VAL A 82 10.87 -36.51 -5.48
N SER A 83 11.21 -35.28 -5.83
CA SER A 83 10.25 -34.30 -6.34
C SER A 83 9.63 -34.75 -7.67
N ARG A 84 8.32 -34.49 -7.86
CA ARG A 84 7.64 -34.72 -9.15
C ARG A 84 7.69 -33.48 -10.03
N ALA A 85 7.59 -32.29 -9.43
CA ALA A 85 7.77 -31.01 -10.11
C ALA A 85 9.20 -30.80 -10.62
N HIS A 86 10.21 -31.21 -9.85
CA HIS A 86 11.63 -31.07 -10.19
C HIS A 86 12.37 -32.43 -10.22
N PRO A 87 12.27 -33.19 -11.32
CA PRO A 87 12.93 -34.49 -11.44
C PRO A 87 14.45 -34.40 -11.17
N GLY A 88 14.95 -35.29 -10.31
CA GLY A 88 16.36 -35.32 -9.91
C GLY A 88 16.68 -34.53 -8.64
N THR A 89 15.69 -33.86 -8.04
CA THR A 89 15.80 -33.19 -6.74
C THR A 89 14.94 -33.88 -5.68
N TYR A 90 15.08 -33.44 -4.43
CA TYR A 90 14.33 -33.97 -3.29
C TYR A 90 13.44 -32.90 -2.67
N VAL A 91 12.34 -33.32 -2.05
CA VAL A 91 11.37 -32.44 -1.40
C VAL A 91 10.79 -33.09 -0.15
N ARG A 92 10.25 -32.27 0.76
CA ARG A 92 9.56 -32.74 1.98
C ARG A 92 8.06 -32.60 1.89
N LEU A 93 7.59 -31.46 1.38
CA LEU A 93 6.18 -31.27 1.02
C LEU A 93 6.11 -30.71 -0.39
N GLU A 94 5.41 -31.42 -1.27
CA GLU A 94 5.12 -30.96 -2.63
C GLU A 94 3.62 -31.03 -2.88
N ILE A 95 3.09 -29.94 -3.43
CA ILE A 95 1.76 -29.91 -4.04
C ILE A 95 1.96 -29.45 -5.48
N ASP A 96 1.60 -30.33 -6.42
CA ASP A 96 1.78 -30.10 -7.84
C ASP A 96 0.46 -30.29 -8.61
N ASN A 97 0.25 -29.46 -9.63
CA ASN A 97 -0.75 -29.64 -10.68
C ASN A 97 -2.20 -29.77 -10.16
N THR A 98 -2.61 -28.89 -9.25
CA THR A 98 -3.94 -28.94 -8.61
C THR A 98 -4.72 -27.64 -8.77
N THR A 99 -6.03 -27.78 -8.93
CA THR A 99 -6.99 -26.67 -8.88
C THR A 99 -7.85 -26.69 -7.62
N ALA A 100 -7.71 -27.72 -6.78
CA ALA A 100 -8.38 -27.81 -5.50
C ALA A 100 -7.85 -26.71 -4.55
N TYR A 101 -8.75 -26.15 -3.74
CA TYR A 101 -8.38 -25.22 -2.68
C TYR A 101 -7.70 -25.98 -1.55
N PHE A 102 -6.60 -25.44 -1.03
CA PHE A 102 -5.91 -26.06 0.10
C PHE A 102 -5.29 -25.03 1.03
N VAL A 103 -5.11 -25.43 2.29
CA VAL A 103 -4.44 -24.66 3.34
C VAL A 103 -3.39 -25.55 4.00
N ILE A 104 -2.14 -25.09 3.96
CA ILE A 104 -1.04 -25.61 4.78
C ILE A 104 -0.96 -24.71 6.01
N ARG A 105 -1.21 -25.24 7.22
CA ARG A 105 -1.25 -24.43 8.43
C ARG A 105 -0.49 -25.04 9.60
N GLY A 106 0.41 -24.26 10.22
CA GLY A 106 1.15 -24.74 11.39
C GLY A 106 2.04 -25.94 11.08
N VAL A 107 2.47 -26.09 9.82
CA VAL A 107 3.39 -27.15 9.43
C VAL A 107 4.81 -26.71 9.78
N SER A 108 5.59 -27.65 10.32
CA SER A 108 7.00 -27.46 10.65
C SER A 108 7.85 -28.35 9.75
N ILE A 109 8.75 -27.73 9.00
CA ILE A 109 9.79 -28.39 8.23
C ILE A 109 11.14 -27.93 8.82
N PRO A 110 11.86 -28.80 9.54
CA PRO A 110 13.07 -28.42 10.25
C PRO A 110 14.28 -28.32 9.31
N ARG A 111 15.23 -27.44 9.68
CA ARG A 111 16.57 -27.35 9.06
C ARG A 111 17.29 -28.68 9.18
N THR A 112 17.22 -29.52 8.15
CA THR A 112 17.87 -30.84 8.16
C THR A 112 18.42 -31.21 6.79
N VAL A 113 19.50 -31.97 6.85
CA VAL A 113 20.50 -32.32 5.82
C VAL A 113 19.91 -33.18 4.68
N HIS A 114 20.12 -32.80 3.42
CA HIS A 114 20.17 -33.70 2.24
C HIS A 114 20.55 -32.92 0.96
N ASP A 115 21.56 -33.39 0.24
CA ASP A 115 22.04 -32.79 -1.02
C ASP A 115 20.91 -32.67 -2.05
N SER A 116 20.61 -31.44 -2.49
CA SER A 116 19.55 -31.11 -3.46
C SER A 116 18.11 -31.22 -2.97
N SER A 117 17.87 -30.96 -1.68
CA SER A 117 16.51 -30.90 -1.13
C SER A 117 15.90 -29.48 -1.11
N GLN A 118 14.59 -29.41 -1.32
CA GLN A 118 13.72 -28.24 -1.12
C GLN A 118 12.73 -28.55 0.01
N ALA A 119 12.39 -27.58 0.86
CA ALA A 119 11.47 -27.87 1.98
C ALA A 119 10.01 -27.95 1.51
N LEU A 120 9.50 -26.91 0.85
CA LEU A 120 8.15 -26.84 0.30
C LEU A 120 8.16 -26.43 -1.16
N ILE A 121 7.50 -27.19 -2.03
CA ILE A 121 7.24 -26.83 -3.43
C ILE A 121 5.73 -26.73 -3.66
N LEU A 122 5.29 -25.61 -4.23
CA LEU A 122 3.97 -25.42 -4.83
C LEU A 122 4.15 -25.15 -6.32
N SER A 123 3.85 -26.13 -7.17
CA SER A 123 4.03 -26.00 -8.63
C SER A 123 2.69 -26.14 -9.35
N ARG A 124 2.37 -25.22 -10.26
CA ARG A 124 1.13 -25.25 -11.07
C ARG A 124 -0.12 -25.44 -10.21
N VAL A 125 -0.19 -24.73 -9.08
CA VAL A 125 -1.33 -24.79 -8.15
C VAL A 125 -2.25 -23.58 -8.31
N THR A 126 -3.52 -23.73 -7.94
CA THR A 126 -4.48 -22.62 -7.86
C THR A 126 -5.11 -22.54 -6.48
N ASN A 127 -5.24 -21.33 -5.91
CA ASN A 127 -5.96 -21.06 -4.66
C ASN A 127 -5.35 -21.75 -3.41
N GLY A 128 -4.03 -21.79 -3.33
CA GLY A 128 -3.29 -22.33 -2.19
C GLY A 128 -3.06 -21.30 -1.10
N ARG A 129 -3.11 -21.72 0.17
CA ARG A 129 -2.74 -20.88 1.32
C ARG A 129 -1.67 -21.57 2.16
N VAL A 130 -0.65 -20.84 2.58
CA VAL A 130 0.36 -21.30 3.55
C VAL A 130 0.38 -20.33 4.70
N GLU A 131 0.12 -20.83 5.90
CA GLU A 131 -0.17 -20.00 7.06
C GLU A 131 0.54 -20.48 8.31
N SER A 132 1.09 -19.53 9.08
CA SER A 132 1.66 -19.81 10.41
C SER A 132 2.61 -21.01 10.43
N SER A 133 3.34 -21.25 9.34
CA SER A 133 4.17 -22.43 9.14
C SER A 133 5.65 -22.06 9.20
N SER A 134 6.47 -23.02 9.64
CA SER A 134 7.92 -22.89 9.74
C SER A 134 8.57 -23.72 8.65
N ILE A 135 9.01 -23.09 7.57
CA ILE A 135 9.56 -23.72 6.38
C ILE A 135 11.05 -23.40 6.34
N LEU A 136 11.84 -24.21 7.02
CA LEU A 136 13.26 -23.94 7.24
C LEU A 136 14.15 -24.84 6.40
N CYS A 137 15.30 -24.30 6.01
CA CYS A 137 16.26 -24.94 5.10
C CYS A 137 17.68 -24.51 5.51
N ASP A 138 18.63 -25.45 5.53
CA ASP A 138 20.05 -25.15 5.83
C ASP A 138 20.91 -25.31 4.57
N PRO A 139 21.34 -24.19 3.95
CA PRO A 139 22.08 -24.23 2.70
C PRO A 139 23.55 -24.64 2.83
N TYR A 140 24.15 -24.62 4.04
CA TYR A 140 25.48 -25.24 4.23
C TYR A 140 25.43 -26.77 4.18
N THR A 141 24.22 -27.34 4.20
CA THR A 141 23.99 -28.78 4.20
C THR A 141 23.29 -29.30 2.94
N GLY A 142 23.30 -28.51 1.86
CA GLY A 142 22.83 -28.92 0.53
C GLY A 142 21.34 -28.67 0.23
N CYS A 143 20.64 -27.90 1.07
CA CYS A 143 19.27 -27.45 0.81
C CYS A 143 19.28 -26.12 0.04
N PHE A 144 18.67 -26.07 -1.16
CA PHE A 144 18.83 -24.92 -2.07
C PHE A 144 17.78 -23.82 -1.88
N GLN A 145 16.55 -24.17 -1.48
CA GLN A 145 15.41 -23.26 -1.30
C GLN A 145 14.46 -23.82 -0.23
N GLY A 146 14.01 -22.99 0.70
CA GLY A 146 13.00 -23.42 1.69
C GLY A 146 11.60 -23.47 1.08
N LEU A 147 11.21 -22.46 0.31
CA LEU A 147 9.91 -22.44 -0.38
C LEU A 147 10.11 -22.14 -1.86
N VAL A 148 9.51 -22.95 -2.71
CA VAL A 148 9.35 -22.64 -4.14
C VAL A 148 7.88 -22.55 -4.48
N ILE A 149 7.50 -21.46 -5.11
CA ILE A 149 6.21 -21.33 -5.78
C ILE A 149 6.50 -21.03 -7.23
N GLU A 150 5.89 -21.81 -8.12
CA GLU A 150 6.09 -21.61 -9.54
C GLU A 150 4.84 -21.87 -10.36
N TYR A 151 4.66 -21.04 -11.39
CA TYR A 151 3.57 -21.11 -12.35
C TYR A 151 2.19 -21.26 -11.70
N SER A 152 2.01 -20.65 -10.53
CA SER A 152 0.84 -20.82 -9.68
C SER A 152 -0.02 -19.56 -9.66
N THR A 153 -1.29 -19.72 -9.28
CA THR A 153 -2.27 -18.63 -9.31
C THR A 153 -3.01 -18.52 -7.98
N ASN A 154 -3.20 -17.29 -7.49
CA ASN A 154 -3.93 -16.99 -6.26
C ASN A 154 -3.37 -17.74 -5.04
N VAL A 155 -2.05 -17.65 -4.84
CA VAL A 155 -1.40 -18.24 -3.66
C VAL A 155 -1.19 -17.18 -2.60
N VAL A 156 -1.59 -17.48 -1.36
CA VAL A 156 -1.42 -16.58 -0.21
C VAL A 156 -0.45 -17.17 0.80
N LEU A 157 0.53 -16.37 1.22
CA LEU A 157 1.50 -16.69 2.25
C LEU A 157 1.37 -15.69 3.40
N SER A 158 0.99 -16.16 4.59
CA SER A 158 0.83 -15.28 5.76
C SER A 158 1.32 -15.84 7.08
N GLY A 159 2.07 -15.04 7.84
CA GLY A 159 2.51 -15.40 9.19
C GLY A 159 3.54 -16.52 9.25
N ASN A 160 4.23 -16.81 8.15
CA ASN A 160 5.20 -17.90 8.08
C ASN A 160 6.62 -17.42 8.41
N THR A 161 7.46 -18.37 8.83
CA THR A 161 8.91 -18.22 8.84
C THR A 161 9.48 -19.06 7.70
N ILE A 162 10.13 -18.41 6.73
CA ILE A 162 10.54 -19.05 5.47
C ILE A 162 12.01 -18.75 5.20
N ASP A 163 12.84 -19.78 5.06
CA ASP A 163 14.22 -19.61 4.59
C ASP A 163 14.25 -19.63 3.05
N GLN A 164 14.86 -18.62 2.41
CA GLN A 164 15.13 -18.57 0.96
C GLN A 164 13.93 -18.92 0.03
N PRO A 165 12.79 -18.20 0.12
CA PRO A 165 11.73 -18.35 -0.86
C PRO A 165 12.15 -17.95 -2.28
N GLN A 166 11.61 -18.66 -3.27
CA GLN A 166 11.71 -18.31 -4.69
C GLN A 166 10.32 -18.40 -5.34
N LEU A 167 9.91 -17.32 -6.01
CA LEU A 167 8.63 -17.23 -6.73
C LEU A 167 8.88 -17.01 -8.22
N VAL A 168 8.28 -17.82 -9.09
CA VAL A 168 8.56 -17.80 -10.53
C VAL A 168 7.30 -18.01 -11.37
N GLY A 169 6.93 -17.01 -12.16
CA GLY A 169 5.84 -17.13 -13.13
C GLY A 169 4.45 -17.16 -12.51
N ASP A 170 4.31 -16.65 -11.28
CA ASP A 170 3.05 -16.68 -10.53
C ASP A 170 2.13 -15.50 -10.86
N SER A 171 0.83 -15.66 -10.59
CA SER A 171 -0.18 -14.62 -10.80
C SER A 171 -1.09 -14.48 -9.58
N GLY A 172 -1.42 -13.25 -9.17
CA GLY A 172 -2.31 -13.02 -8.02
C GLY A 172 -1.73 -13.50 -6.69
N LEU A 173 -0.40 -13.51 -6.56
CA LEU A 173 0.27 -13.97 -5.36
C LEU A 173 0.28 -12.88 -4.27
N ASN A 174 -0.07 -13.25 -3.04
CA ASN A 174 -0.02 -12.36 -1.88
C ASN A 174 0.92 -12.93 -0.80
N LEU A 175 2.03 -12.22 -0.55
CA LEU A 175 2.99 -12.54 0.49
C LEU A 175 2.94 -11.43 1.55
N SER A 176 2.30 -11.71 2.69
CA SER A 176 2.11 -10.72 3.76
C SER A 176 2.48 -11.20 5.16
N ASN A 177 3.12 -10.35 5.97
CA ASN A 177 3.42 -10.64 7.38
C ASN A 177 4.28 -11.91 7.59
N ASN A 178 5.27 -12.16 6.73
CA ASN A 178 6.19 -13.28 6.85
C ASN A 178 7.57 -12.83 7.32
N GLY A 179 8.24 -13.68 8.09
CA GLY A 179 9.66 -13.55 8.41
C GLY A 179 10.48 -14.33 7.37
N ILE A 180 11.21 -13.62 6.52
CA ILE A 180 12.07 -14.25 5.51
C ILE A 180 13.50 -14.32 6.03
N GLY A 181 14.07 -15.52 6.05
CA GLY A 181 15.47 -15.76 6.38
C GLY A 181 16.35 -15.66 5.13
N SER A 182 17.47 -14.94 5.24
CA SER A 182 18.55 -14.97 4.25
C SER A 182 19.60 -16.00 4.62
N TYR A 183 20.40 -16.36 3.62
CA TYR A 183 21.69 -16.98 3.85
C TYR A 183 22.71 -16.53 2.81
N TRP A 184 23.95 -16.36 3.25
CA TRP A 184 25.07 -15.91 2.43
C TRP A 184 25.50 -17.00 1.44
N VAL A 185 25.28 -16.77 0.14
CA VAL A 185 25.89 -17.59 -0.91
C VAL A 185 27.21 -16.91 -1.32
N ASN A 186 28.34 -17.53 -0.97
CA ASN A 186 29.67 -17.13 -1.44
C ASN A 186 29.78 -17.42 -2.96
N GLY A 187 29.30 -16.52 -3.80
CA GLY A 187 29.40 -16.61 -5.26
C GLY A 187 30.56 -15.78 -5.80
N GLY A 188 31.72 -16.40 -6.02
CA GLY A 188 32.93 -15.78 -6.60
C GLY A 188 32.83 -15.52 -8.11
N GLY A 189 31.99 -14.57 -8.52
CA GLY A 189 31.98 -13.99 -9.87
C GLY A 189 32.29 -12.49 -9.84
N TYR A 190 32.57 -11.87 -11.00
CA TYR A 190 32.87 -10.44 -11.16
C TYR A 190 31.72 -9.50 -10.69
N TYR A 191 30.56 -10.06 -10.33
CA TYR A 191 29.39 -9.45 -9.68
C TYR A 191 29.07 -10.11 -8.33
N GLY A 192 30.10 -10.35 -7.50
CA GLY A 192 30.12 -10.98 -6.17
C GLY A 192 28.78 -11.20 -5.44
N GLY A 193 28.57 -12.43 -4.95
CA GLY A 193 27.33 -12.94 -4.33
C GLY A 193 26.49 -11.91 -3.55
N TYR A 194 25.24 -11.76 -3.97
CA TYR A 194 24.22 -11.02 -3.24
C TYR A 194 23.75 -11.83 -2.02
N GLU A 195 23.37 -11.17 -0.93
CA GLU A 195 22.36 -11.74 -0.06
C GLU A 195 21.06 -11.81 -0.89
N THR A 196 20.80 -12.91 -1.61
CA THR A 196 19.47 -13.15 -2.21
C THR A 196 18.65 -13.96 -1.22
N GLY A 197 18.07 -13.32 -0.20
CA GLY A 197 17.13 -14.00 0.70
C GLY A 197 15.78 -14.27 0.03
N PHE A 198 15.41 -13.49 -1.00
CA PHE A 198 14.14 -13.64 -1.69
C PHE A 198 14.20 -13.17 -3.15
N SER A 199 13.71 -13.99 -4.09
CA SER A 199 13.56 -13.61 -5.50
C SER A 199 12.14 -13.84 -6.01
N VAL A 200 11.63 -12.86 -6.75
CA VAL A 200 10.34 -12.90 -7.43
C VAL A 200 10.55 -12.61 -8.90
N SER A 201 10.22 -13.57 -9.76
CA SER A 201 10.47 -13.48 -11.20
C SER A 201 9.20 -13.73 -12.01
N ASN A 202 8.95 -12.93 -13.04
CA ASN A 202 7.81 -13.08 -13.95
C ASN A 202 6.44 -13.10 -13.24
N CYS A 203 6.32 -12.42 -12.10
CA CYS A 203 5.09 -12.35 -11.32
C CYS A 203 4.11 -11.36 -11.96
N ARG A 204 2.81 -11.64 -11.90
CA ARG A 204 1.75 -10.72 -12.34
C ARG A 204 0.75 -10.46 -11.21
N ASP A 205 0.39 -9.20 -11.00
CA ASP A 205 -0.63 -8.79 -10.03
C ASP A 205 -0.29 -9.31 -8.61
N CYS A 206 0.97 -9.15 -8.21
CA CYS A 206 1.51 -9.71 -6.98
C CYS A 206 1.65 -8.64 -5.89
N VAL A 207 1.37 -8.99 -4.65
CA VAL A 207 1.46 -8.10 -3.49
C VAL A 207 2.43 -8.68 -2.48
N ILE A 208 3.48 -7.93 -2.16
CA ILE A 208 4.49 -8.26 -1.15
C ILE A 208 4.42 -7.18 -0.08
N SER A 209 3.86 -7.49 1.08
CA SER A 209 3.60 -6.47 2.11
C SER A 209 3.97 -6.86 3.54
N ASN A 210 4.48 -5.91 4.33
CA ASN A 210 4.72 -6.08 5.76
C ASN A 210 5.65 -7.26 6.12
N ASN A 211 6.68 -7.51 5.32
CA ASN A 211 7.64 -8.58 5.55
C ASN A 211 9.00 -8.04 5.99
N GLY A 212 9.75 -8.87 6.72
CA GLY A 212 11.19 -8.69 6.87
C GLY A 212 11.92 -9.47 5.78
N ILE A 213 12.59 -8.78 4.86
CA ILE A 213 13.21 -9.37 3.66
C ILE A 213 14.70 -9.00 3.60
N PRO A 214 15.60 -9.91 3.97
CA PRO A 214 17.03 -9.73 3.80
C PRO A 214 17.40 -10.02 2.33
N GLY A 215 17.52 -8.94 1.55
CA GLY A 215 17.84 -8.97 0.13
C GLY A 215 16.67 -9.44 -0.73
N PHE A 216 16.13 -8.51 -1.52
CA PHE A 216 14.96 -8.74 -2.35
C PHE A 216 15.26 -8.45 -3.82
N GLN A 217 15.12 -9.46 -4.67
CA GLN A 217 15.18 -9.31 -6.12
C GLN A 217 13.80 -9.47 -6.75
N VAL A 218 13.46 -8.53 -7.63
CA VAL A 218 12.27 -8.62 -8.49
C VAL A 218 12.73 -8.58 -9.93
N GLN A 219 12.27 -9.53 -10.75
CA GLN A 219 12.69 -9.63 -12.15
C GLN A 219 11.48 -9.77 -13.07
N ASN A 220 11.45 -8.99 -14.16
CA ASN A 220 10.49 -9.10 -15.26
C ASN A 220 9.01 -9.24 -14.81
N SER A 221 8.62 -8.52 -13.75
CA SER A 221 7.30 -8.67 -13.13
C SER A 221 6.38 -7.50 -13.50
N TYR A 222 5.06 -7.73 -13.45
CA TYR A 222 4.04 -6.79 -13.92
C TYR A 222 3.01 -6.54 -12.83
N ASN A 223 2.63 -5.29 -12.60
CA ASN A 223 1.65 -4.88 -11.58
C ASN A 223 2.00 -5.44 -10.19
N ILE A 224 3.23 -5.23 -9.74
CA ILE A 224 3.68 -5.68 -8.42
C ILE A 224 3.62 -4.52 -7.42
N THR A 225 3.02 -4.77 -6.27
CA THR A 225 3.02 -3.83 -5.14
C THR A 225 3.92 -4.37 -4.03
N ILE A 226 4.92 -3.58 -3.67
CA ILE A 226 5.88 -3.83 -2.59
C ILE A 226 5.64 -2.75 -1.54
N SER A 227 5.04 -3.09 -0.40
CA SER A 227 4.62 -2.09 0.59
C SER A 227 4.86 -2.45 2.06
N GLY A 228 5.27 -1.46 2.87
CA GLY A 228 5.42 -1.64 4.32
C GLY A 228 6.46 -2.67 4.75
N ASN A 229 7.37 -3.08 3.86
CA ASN A 229 8.38 -4.08 4.17
C ASN A 229 9.63 -3.45 4.81
N ALA A 230 10.36 -4.24 5.59
CA ALA A 230 11.74 -3.96 5.99
C ALA A 230 12.69 -4.77 5.08
N ILE A 231 13.39 -4.10 4.17
CA ILE A 231 14.17 -4.72 3.09
C ILE A 231 15.65 -4.34 3.20
N SER A 232 16.56 -5.25 2.86
CA SER A 232 18.01 -4.97 2.89
C SER A 232 18.83 -5.82 1.91
N PRO A 233 19.15 -5.39 0.67
CA PRO A 233 18.62 -4.27 -0.14
C PRO A 233 17.47 -4.69 -1.09
N LEU A 234 16.93 -3.76 -1.90
CA LEU A 234 15.90 -4.01 -2.93
C LEU A 234 16.44 -3.76 -4.35
N ASN A 235 16.35 -4.76 -5.23
CA ASN A 235 16.73 -4.65 -6.64
C ASN A 235 15.59 -5.10 -7.56
N VAL A 236 15.14 -4.21 -8.45
CA VAL A 236 14.10 -4.47 -9.44
C VAL A 236 14.69 -4.38 -10.85
N VAL A 237 14.58 -5.46 -11.62
CA VAL A 237 15.14 -5.58 -12.98
C VAL A 237 14.06 -6.02 -13.97
N GLY A 238 13.64 -5.13 -14.85
CA GLY A 238 12.60 -5.39 -15.83
C GLY A 238 11.21 -5.39 -15.21
N GLY A 239 10.22 -4.93 -15.97
CA GLY A 239 8.82 -4.98 -15.56
C GLY A 239 8.05 -3.71 -15.83
N ASP A 240 6.74 -3.76 -15.57
CA ASP A 240 5.81 -2.66 -15.79
C ASP A 240 4.82 -2.53 -14.63
N GLY A 241 4.45 -1.31 -14.25
CA GLY A 241 3.46 -1.12 -13.17
C GLY A 241 4.02 -1.48 -11.79
N ILE A 242 5.28 -1.16 -11.51
CA ILE A 242 5.94 -1.45 -10.23
C ILE A 242 5.58 -0.38 -9.20
N ARG A 243 5.04 -0.76 -8.03
CA ARG A 243 4.69 0.17 -6.95
C ARG A 243 5.48 -0.17 -5.69
N ILE A 244 6.39 0.72 -5.28
CA ILE A 244 7.24 0.58 -4.08
C ILE A 244 6.82 1.65 -3.08
N LEU A 245 6.03 1.28 -2.08
CA LEU A 245 5.27 2.20 -1.23
C LEU A 245 5.56 2.02 0.26
N GLY A 246 6.05 3.05 0.96
CA GLY A 246 6.10 3.01 2.43
C GLY A 246 7.04 1.95 3.02
N ASN A 247 8.08 1.55 2.29
CA ASN A 247 9.04 0.54 2.77
C ASN A 247 10.19 1.19 3.53
N ARG A 248 10.82 0.43 4.41
CA ARG A 248 12.13 0.74 4.97
C ARG A 248 13.18 -0.09 4.24
N VAL A 249 14.07 0.57 3.51
CA VAL A 249 15.12 -0.09 2.71
C VAL A 249 16.50 0.32 3.21
N ARG A 250 17.33 -0.68 3.50
CA ARG A 250 18.70 -0.51 4.02
C ARG A 250 19.74 -1.05 3.04
N GLY A 251 20.94 -0.52 3.14
CA GLY A 251 22.03 -0.83 2.23
C GLY A 251 22.48 -2.29 2.35
N GLY A 252 23.02 -2.83 1.26
CA GLY A 252 23.71 -4.11 1.23
C GLY A 252 25.23 -3.95 1.12
N PRO A 253 26.01 -5.03 1.25
CA PRO A 253 27.47 -5.02 1.07
C PRO A 253 27.94 -4.66 -0.35
N PHE A 254 27.03 -4.63 -1.33
CA PHE A 254 27.33 -4.39 -2.74
C PHE A 254 26.26 -3.48 -3.37
N GLY A 255 26.64 -2.27 -3.78
CA GLY A 255 25.85 -1.42 -4.69
C GLY A 255 24.77 -0.53 -4.06
N ASP A 256 23.64 -0.44 -4.76
CA ASP A 256 22.51 0.45 -4.49
C ASP A 256 21.58 -0.12 -3.41
N THR A 257 20.98 0.77 -2.62
CA THR A 257 20.04 0.42 -1.55
C THR A 257 18.68 0.01 -2.13
N LEU A 258 18.19 0.81 -3.07
CA LEU A 258 16.98 0.56 -3.85
C LEU A 258 17.29 0.85 -5.32
N SER A 259 17.22 -0.15 -6.20
CA SER A 259 17.45 0.05 -7.63
C SER A 259 16.26 -0.40 -8.49
N LEU A 260 16.00 0.36 -9.55
CA LEU A 260 15.11 0.00 -10.65
C LEU A 260 15.88 0.05 -11.96
N SER A 261 15.91 -1.05 -12.68
CA SER A 261 16.60 -1.18 -13.97
C SER A 261 15.65 -1.71 -15.03
N SER A 262 15.59 -1.07 -16.20
CA SER A 262 14.73 -1.51 -17.32
C SER A 262 13.23 -1.61 -16.97
N VAL A 263 12.74 -0.75 -16.06
CA VAL A 263 11.33 -0.73 -15.65
C VAL A 263 10.52 0.33 -16.41
N SER A 264 9.21 0.13 -16.51
CA SER A 264 8.26 1.11 -17.01
C SER A 264 7.13 1.36 -16.02
N ASN A 265 6.56 2.57 -16.03
CA ASN A 265 5.37 2.94 -15.24
C ASN A 265 5.52 2.60 -13.74
N ALA A 266 6.61 3.07 -13.13
CA ALA A 266 6.92 2.76 -11.74
C ALA A 266 6.66 3.93 -10.79
N ILE A 267 6.24 3.63 -9.56
CA ILE A 267 6.06 4.60 -8.47
C ILE A 267 6.89 4.16 -7.28
N VAL A 268 7.78 5.03 -6.83
CA VAL A 268 8.61 4.88 -5.62
C VAL A 268 8.20 5.98 -4.66
N SER A 269 7.36 5.66 -3.68
CA SER A 269 6.78 6.70 -2.83
C SER A 269 6.75 6.38 -1.34
N GLY A 270 7.05 7.40 -0.52
CA GLY A 270 6.94 7.31 0.94
C GLY A 270 7.94 6.36 1.61
N ASN A 271 9.04 5.99 0.95
CA ASN A 271 10.00 5.03 1.50
C ASN A 271 11.06 5.71 2.38
N GLU A 272 11.49 5.02 3.45
CA GLU A 272 12.71 5.34 4.21
C GLU A 272 13.87 4.56 3.60
N VAL A 273 14.76 5.24 2.89
CA VAL A 273 15.91 4.65 2.21
C VAL A 273 17.19 5.11 2.93
N ASN A 274 17.85 4.18 3.60
CA ASN A 274 19.06 4.47 4.37
C ASN A 274 20.27 3.73 3.79
N ILE A 275 21.25 4.50 3.34
CA ILE A 275 22.57 4.00 2.96
C ILE A 275 23.36 3.82 4.27
N ASP A 276 23.32 2.64 4.85
CA ASP A 276 23.93 2.32 6.15
C ASP A 276 25.09 1.30 6.05
N THR A 277 25.44 0.86 4.84
CA THR A 277 26.56 -0.04 4.56
C THR A 277 27.53 0.59 3.55
N SER A 278 28.84 0.45 3.79
CA SER A 278 29.85 0.81 2.80
C SER A 278 30.02 -0.35 1.81
N PRO A 279 29.93 -0.12 0.50
CA PRO A 279 30.09 -1.18 -0.48
C PRO A 279 31.58 -1.55 -0.58
N GLN A 280 31.87 -2.80 -0.96
CA GLN A 280 33.25 -3.24 -1.19
C GLN A 280 33.90 -2.54 -2.40
N TYR A 281 33.09 -2.11 -3.37
CA TYR A 281 33.52 -1.46 -4.60
C TYR A 281 32.49 -0.40 -5.04
N GLY A 282 32.97 0.71 -5.62
CA GLY A 282 32.11 1.76 -6.19
C GLY A 282 31.47 2.68 -5.15
N ALA A 283 30.60 3.57 -5.63
CA ALA A 283 29.78 4.44 -4.80
C ALA A 283 28.46 3.73 -4.45
N SER A 284 27.89 4.03 -3.29
CA SER A 284 26.53 3.60 -2.95
C SER A 284 25.50 4.56 -3.52
N THR A 285 24.32 4.04 -3.86
CA THR A 285 23.15 4.88 -4.16
C THR A 285 22.03 4.61 -3.18
N GLY A 286 21.29 5.63 -2.77
CA GLY A 286 20.01 5.47 -2.09
C GLY A 286 18.98 4.87 -3.06
N ILE A 287 18.50 5.66 -4.01
CA ILE A 287 17.58 5.25 -5.07
C ILE A 287 18.25 5.37 -6.43
N ALA A 288 18.39 4.26 -7.15
CA ALA A 288 18.99 4.23 -8.48
C ALA A 288 17.95 3.85 -9.57
N VAL A 289 17.94 4.57 -10.70
CA VAL A 289 17.02 4.33 -11.82
C VAL A 289 17.76 4.27 -13.15
N PHE A 290 17.90 3.07 -13.72
CA PHE A 290 18.67 2.83 -14.94
C PHE A 290 17.78 2.29 -16.07
N SER A 291 18.05 2.72 -17.32
CA SER A 291 17.35 2.23 -18.52
C SER A 291 15.82 2.22 -18.41
N SER A 292 15.23 3.14 -17.64
CA SER A 292 13.82 3.07 -17.25
C SER A 292 12.99 4.22 -17.83
N ASN A 293 11.67 4.03 -17.94
CA ASN A 293 10.75 5.02 -18.48
C ASN A 293 9.54 5.27 -17.56
N ASN A 294 9.10 6.53 -17.46
CA ASN A 294 7.89 6.90 -16.72
C ASN A 294 7.94 6.42 -15.25
N VAL A 295 8.93 6.93 -14.51
CA VAL A 295 9.14 6.60 -13.09
C VAL A 295 8.86 7.84 -12.25
N GLN A 296 8.05 7.70 -11.20
CA GLN A 296 7.80 8.75 -10.21
C GLN A 296 8.50 8.39 -8.90
N ILE A 297 9.32 9.30 -8.39
CA ILE A 297 10.02 9.19 -7.11
C ILE A 297 9.53 10.33 -6.23
N SER A 298 8.69 10.03 -5.23
CA SER A 298 8.08 11.07 -4.41
C SER A 298 7.90 10.79 -2.93
N GLY A 299 8.06 11.81 -2.08
CA GLY A 299 7.81 11.66 -0.64
C GLY A 299 8.78 10.70 0.07
N ASN A 300 9.92 10.36 -0.53
CA ASN A 300 10.89 9.44 0.07
C ASN A 300 11.85 10.22 1.00
N SER A 301 12.29 9.56 2.07
CA SER A 301 13.39 10.03 2.91
C SER A 301 14.64 9.24 2.55
N VAL A 302 15.61 9.90 1.93
CA VAL A 302 16.88 9.30 1.50
C VAL A 302 18.01 9.87 2.35
N GLU A 303 18.63 9.00 3.15
CA GLU A 303 19.70 9.35 4.08
C GLU A 303 20.95 8.51 3.85
N ASN A 304 22.13 9.12 4.03
CA ASN A 304 23.40 8.40 4.09
C ASN A 304 23.93 8.42 5.52
N SER A 305 23.96 7.25 6.16
CA SER A 305 24.45 7.05 7.52
C SER A 305 25.94 6.64 7.57
N VAL A 306 26.61 6.50 6.43
CA VAL A 306 28.02 6.09 6.36
C VAL A 306 28.93 7.33 6.30
N ALA A 307 29.74 7.54 7.35
CA ALA A 307 30.52 8.76 7.55
C ALA A 307 31.64 9.02 6.52
N PHE A 308 32.11 7.99 5.81
CA PHE A 308 33.28 8.07 4.91
C PHE A 308 33.06 7.31 3.59
N SER A 309 31.87 7.43 2.99
CA SER A 309 31.59 6.86 1.66
C SER A 309 31.25 7.94 0.65
N ASP A 310 31.65 7.69 -0.60
CA ASP A 310 31.08 8.37 -1.76
C ASP A 310 29.73 7.73 -2.08
N ALA A 311 28.67 8.55 -2.12
CA ALA A 311 27.34 8.07 -2.39
C ALA A 311 26.48 9.09 -3.15
N TYR A 312 25.61 8.58 -4.00
CA TYR A 312 24.49 9.30 -4.58
C TYR A 312 23.26 9.11 -3.68
N GLY A 313 22.46 10.16 -3.46
CA GLY A 313 21.14 9.99 -2.85
C GLY A 313 20.19 9.36 -3.85
N ILE A 314 19.99 10.04 -4.97
CA ILE A 314 19.20 9.60 -6.11
C ILE A 314 20.07 9.70 -7.37
N LEU A 315 20.20 8.57 -8.08
CA LEU A 315 20.92 8.48 -9.36
C LEU A 315 19.95 8.08 -10.47
N VAL A 316 19.93 8.84 -11.56
CA VAL A 316 19.12 8.52 -12.74
C VAL A 316 20.02 8.37 -13.96
N GLY A 317 20.08 7.13 -14.44
CA GLY A 317 20.86 6.70 -15.59
C GLY A 317 22.35 6.52 -15.34
N ASP A 318 23.03 6.05 -16.37
CA ASP A 318 24.48 6.05 -16.54
C ASP A 318 24.81 6.12 -18.05
N SER A 319 26.09 6.05 -18.42
CA SER A 319 26.53 6.15 -19.82
C SER A 319 26.07 5.00 -20.73
N TYR A 320 25.54 3.90 -20.19
CA TYR A 320 25.08 2.72 -20.93
C TYR A 320 23.58 2.45 -20.79
N GLY A 321 22.90 3.13 -19.87
CA GLY A 321 21.51 2.90 -19.50
C GLY A 321 20.75 4.18 -19.16
N PRO A 322 20.50 5.06 -20.15
CA PRO A 322 19.78 6.31 -19.95
C PRO A 322 18.30 6.06 -19.62
N SER A 323 17.75 6.88 -18.73
CA SER A 323 16.33 6.85 -18.34
C SER A 323 15.59 8.05 -18.92
N THR A 324 14.26 7.94 -19.07
CA THR A 324 13.42 9.02 -19.63
C THR A 324 12.10 9.19 -18.90
N LYS A 325 11.56 10.42 -18.86
CA LYS A 325 10.29 10.73 -18.18
C LYS A 325 10.29 10.34 -16.70
N VAL A 326 11.37 10.65 -15.98
CA VAL A 326 11.44 10.46 -14.52
C VAL A 326 11.02 11.74 -13.84
N GLN A 327 10.16 11.64 -12.83
CA GLN A 327 9.76 12.76 -11.98
C GLN A 327 10.29 12.54 -10.57
N ILE A 328 11.01 13.52 -10.02
CA ILE A 328 11.60 13.47 -8.68
C ILE A 328 11.05 14.66 -7.90
N PHE A 329 10.16 14.41 -6.93
CA PHE A 329 9.52 15.50 -6.19
C PHE A 329 9.17 15.18 -4.75
N GLU A 330 9.11 16.19 -3.89
CA GLU A 330 8.73 16.02 -2.47
C GLU A 330 9.62 15.03 -1.68
N ASN A 331 10.84 14.78 -2.13
CA ASN A 331 11.77 13.91 -1.41
C ASN A 331 12.61 14.72 -0.40
N ASN A 332 12.89 14.12 0.74
CA ASN A 332 13.85 14.63 1.71
C ASN A 332 15.19 13.91 1.54
N ILE A 333 16.23 14.67 1.20
CA ILE A 333 17.49 14.13 0.70
C ILE A 333 18.63 14.72 1.55
N THR A 334 19.12 13.93 2.51
CA THR A 334 19.97 14.41 3.61
C THR A 334 21.30 13.66 3.71
N GLN A 335 22.41 14.41 3.67
CA GLN A 335 23.76 13.85 3.87
C GLN A 335 24.28 13.96 5.30
N ASN A 336 24.84 12.85 5.82
CA ASN A 336 25.70 12.86 7.02
C ASN A 336 27.18 12.55 6.74
N SER A 337 27.58 12.45 5.47
CA SER A 337 28.98 12.18 5.04
C SER A 337 29.65 13.45 4.52
N PRO A 338 30.40 14.21 5.34
CA PRO A 338 31.04 15.46 4.92
C PRO A 338 32.17 15.24 3.90
N SER A 339 32.63 14.00 3.71
CA SER A 339 33.72 13.66 2.81
C SER A 339 33.31 13.36 1.36
N SER A 340 32.02 13.09 1.10
CA SER A 340 31.62 12.69 -0.26
C SER A 340 31.80 13.82 -1.26
N GLN A 341 32.22 13.46 -2.47
CA GLN A 341 32.40 14.40 -3.59
C GLN A 341 31.34 14.25 -4.68
N LEU A 342 30.40 13.31 -4.52
CA LEU A 342 29.38 13.02 -5.51
C LEU A 342 28.14 13.90 -5.31
N ALA A 343 27.46 14.17 -6.43
CA ALA A 343 26.19 14.89 -6.43
C ALA A 343 25.10 14.03 -5.77
N TRP A 344 24.22 14.66 -5.00
CA TRP A 344 23.18 13.92 -4.29
C TRP A 344 21.98 13.57 -5.15
N ILE A 345 21.56 14.47 -6.05
CA ILE A 345 20.77 14.11 -7.22
C ILE A 345 21.68 14.17 -8.44
N SER A 346 21.92 13.04 -9.08
CA SER A 346 22.74 12.96 -10.28
C SER A 346 21.93 12.45 -11.47
N LEU A 347 21.83 13.27 -12.51
CA LEU A 347 21.24 12.89 -13.79
C LEU A 347 22.37 12.58 -14.77
N GLN A 348 22.43 11.34 -15.27
CA GLN A 348 23.50 10.86 -16.15
C GLN A 348 22.91 10.27 -17.42
N SER A 349 23.27 10.89 -18.55
CA SER A 349 22.85 10.59 -19.91
C SER A 349 21.33 10.48 -20.10
N SER A 350 20.54 10.99 -19.15
CA SER A 350 19.10 10.82 -19.04
C SER A 350 18.37 12.12 -19.38
N THR A 351 17.18 12.01 -19.99
CA THR A 351 16.50 13.15 -20.62
C THR A 351 15.00 13.16 -20.29
N GLY A 352 14.38 14.34 -20.34
CA GLY A 352 12.98 14.49 -19.94
C GLY A 352 12.76 14.20 -18.45
N ILE A 353 13.75 14.54 -17.62
CA ILE A 353 13.68 14.41 -16.17
C ILE A 353 13.14 15.72 -15.58
N LEU A 354 12.21 15.62 -14.64
CA LEU A 354 11.60 16.76 -13.96
C LEU A 354 11.86 16.65 -12.45
N VAL A 355 12.62 17.60 -11.89
CA VAL A 355 13.05 17.63 -10.49
C VAL A 355 12.53 18.90 -9.82
N TYR A 356 11.63 18.80 -8.85
CA TYR A 356 11.03 19.95 -8.18
C TYR A 356 10.57 19.59 -6.77
N HIS A 357 10.40 20.55 -5.88
CA HIS A 357 9.87 20.33 -4.52
C HIS A 357 10.67 19.32 -3.67
N ASN A 358 11.96 19.11 -3.94
CA ASN A 358 12.80 18.29 -3.07
C ASN A 358 13.53 19.14 -2.02
N ASN A 359 13.85 18.56 -0.87
CA ASN A 359 14.77 19.14 0.11
C ASN A 359 16.16 18.55 -0.05
N LEU A 360 17.11 19.35 -0.52
CA LEU A 360 18.52 18.98 -0.58
C LEU A 360 19.25 19.62 0.61
N ILE A 361 19.64 18.78 1.59
CA ILE A 361 20.11 19.24 2.91
C ILE A 361 21.51 18.72 3.23
N GLY A 362 22.44 19.63 3.53
CA GLY A 362 23.77 19.30 4.05
C GLY A 362 24.72 18.67 3.02
N ASN A 363 24.35 18.73 1.73
CA ASN A 363 25.08 18.09 0.64
C ASN A 363 26.24 18.98 0.17
N LYS A 364 27.47 18.45 0.07
CA LYS A 364 28.62 19.21 -0.47
C LYS A 364 28.44 19.54 -1.96
N VAL A 365 27.96 18.56 -2.74
CA VAL A 365 27.54 18.74 -4.12
C VAL A 365 26.07 18.35 -4.17
N GLN A 366 25.18 19.34 -4.34
CA GLN A 366 23.75 19.07 -4.21
C GLN A 366 23.18 18.32 -5.43
N ALA A 367 23.58 18.71 -6.63
CA ALA A 367 23.02 18.20 -7.88
C ALA A 367 24.02 18.27 -9.05
N SER A 368 23.81 17.42 -10.06
CA SER A 368 24.52 17.48 -11.36
C SER A 368 23.63 16.98 -12.50
N ASP A 369 23.79 17.58 -13.69
CA ASP A 369 23.01 17.25 -14.88
C ASP A 369 23.89 17.29 -16.15
N ASP A 370 24.17 16.14 -16.76
CA ASP A 370 24.99 16.09 -17.99
C ASP A 370 24.18 16.31 -19.29
N LYS A 371 22.85 16.50 -19.16
CA LYS A 371 21.90 16.76 -20.25
C LYS A 371 21.00 17.95 -19.94
N GLY A 372 21.58 19.01 -19.35
CA GLY A 372 20.86 20.15 -18.77
C GLY A 372 19.70 20.70 -19.61
N SER A 373 19.92 21.00 -20.89
CA SER A 373 18.85 21.54 -21.77
C SER A 373 17.68 20.59 -22.04
N GLU A 374 17.80 19.30 -21.73
CA GLU A 374 16.78 18.27 -21.93
C GLU A 374 16.02 17.92 -20.62
N ASN A 375 16.43 18.52 -19.50
CA ASN A 375 15.91 18.27 -18.16
C ASN A 375 15.42 19.57 -17.51
N ALA A 376 14.59 19.45 -16.48
CA ALA A 376 14.03 20.58 -15.75
C ALA A 376 14.20 20.43 -14.24
N TRP A 377 14.64 21.51 -13.59
CA TRP A 377 14.89 21.57 -12.14
C TRP A 377 13.86 22.44 -11.39
N ASP A 378 12.75 22.76 -12.04
CA ASP A 378 11.61 23.45 -11.44
C ASP A 378 10.30 23.10 -12.16
N ASN A 379 9.16 23.29 -11.47
CA ASN A 379 7.83 23.06 -12.03
C ASN A 379 7.15 24.36 -12.50
N GLY A 380 7.94 25.38 -12.82
CA GLY A 380 7.43 26.70 -13.23
C GLY A 380 6.84 27.53 -12.08
N TYR A 381 6.55 28.79 -12.36
CA TYR A 381 5.86 29.69 -11.44
C TYR A 381 4.33 29.50 -11.51
N PRO A 382 3.57 29.55 -10.39
CA PRO A 382 4.02 29.78 -9.02
C PRO A 382 4.39 28.49 -8.26
N SER A 383 4.45 27.34 -8.93
CA SER A 383 4.75 26.06 -8.27
C SER A 383 6.12 26.09 -7.59
N GLY A 384 7.13 26.65 -8.24
CA GLY A 384 8.49 26.70 -7.72
C GLY A 384 9.34 25.48 -8.09
N GLY A 385 10.57 25.48 -7.60
CA GLY A 385 11.58 24.46 -7.79
C GLY A 385 11.90 23.73 -6.49
N ASN A 386 13.18 23.54 -6.19
CA ASN A 386 13.66 22.76 -5.06
C ASN A 386 14.13 23.65 -3.90
N TYR A 387 14.16 23.09 -2.69
CA TYR A 387 14.87 23.72 -1.58
C TYR A 387 16.33 23.25 -1.55
N TRP A 388 17.22 24.23 -1.39
CA TRP A 388 18.66 24.03 -1.43
C TRP A 388 19.26 24.59 -0.15
N SER A 389 19.84 23.73 0.69
CA SER A 389 20.39 24.17 1.98
C SER A 389 21.55 25.18 1.89
N ASP A 390 22.20 25.28 0.74
CA ASP A 390 23.26 26.25 0.44
C ASP A 390 22.78 27.52 -0.28
N TYR A 391 21.49 27.62 -0.61
CA TYR A 391 20.95 28.76 -1.34
C TYR A 391 20.73 29.95 -0.41
N ALA A 392 21.44 31.04 -0.69
CA ALA A 392 21.39 32.29 0.04
C ALA A 392 20.89 33.46 -0.83
N GLY A 393 20.05 33.15 -1.83
CA GLY A 393 19.43 34.16 -2.68
C GLY A 393 18.48 35.08 -1.91
N VAL A 394 18.05 36.15 -2.57
CA VAL A 394 17.08 37.11 -2.02
C VAL A 394 15.69 36.77 -2.55
N ASP A 395 14.66 37.07 -1.76
CA ASP A 395 13.25 36.91 -2.10
C ASP A 395 12.53 38.23 -1.77
N ASN A 396 12.59 39.17 -2.71
CA ASN A 396 11.97 40.49 -2.63
C ASN A 396 10.91 40.70 -3.73
N CYS A 397 10.94 39.89 -4.77
CA CYS A 397 10.16 40.04 -5.97
C CYS A 397 9.33 38.78 -6.22
N SER A 398 8.22 38.95 -6.94
CA SER A 398 7.30 37.87 -7.27
C SER A 398 7.00 37.84 -8.78
N GLY A 399 6.11 36.93 -9.18
CA GLY A 399 5.68 36.76 -10.57
C GLY A 399 6.60 35.84 -11.39
N PRO A 400 6.17 35.45 -12.62
CA PRO A 400 6.90 34.47 -13.43
C PRO A 400 8.33 34.87 -13.80
N ASN A 401 8.65 36.16 -13.84
CA ASN A 401 10.00 36.65 -14.12
C ASN A 401 10.77 37.06 -12.85
N GLN A 402 10.14 36.93 -11.67
CA GLN A 402 10.69 37.39 -10.38
C GLN A 402 11.12 38.87 -10.42
N ASP A 403 10.33 39.72 -11.08
CA ASP A 403 10.61 41.15 -11.32
C ASP A 403 9.54 42.07 -10.71
N ILE A 404 8.54 41.52 -10.01
CA ILE A 404 7.49 42.29 -9.33
C ILE A 404 7.88 42.50 -7.87
N CYS A 405 8.68 43.53 -7.62
CA CYS A 405 9.32 43.79 -6.32
C CYS A 405 8.46 44.57 -5.33
N THR A 406 7.26 44.07 -5.07
CA THR A 406 6.34 44.59 -4.03
C THR A 406 6.42 43.82 -2.71
N GLY A 407 7.17 42.72 -2.69
CA GLY A 407 7.33 41.78 -1.58
C GLY A 407 7.65 40.37 -2.11
N GLY A 408 8.38 39.61 -1.32
CA GLY A 408 8.73 38.21 -1.62
C GLY A 408 7.54 37.25 -1.52
N ASP A 409 7.63 36.13 -2.23
CA ASP A 409 6.57 35.10 -2.32
C ASP A 409 7.03 33.69 -1.88
N GLY A 410 8.22 33.57 -1.29
CA GLY A 410 8.80 32.31 -0.85
C GLY A 410 9.61 31.59 -1.93
N ILE A 411 9.73 32.20 -3.11
CA ILE A 411 10.57 31.76 -4.22
C ILE A 411 11.72 32.76 -4.37
N GLY A 412 12.94 32.26 -4.56
CA GLY A 412 14.12 33.10 -4.68
C GLY A 412 14.16 33.85 -6.02
N ASP A 413 14.47 35.16 -5.94
CA ASP A 413 14.55 36.08 -7.08
C ASP A 413 15.64 35.66 -8.09
N THR A 414 16.69 34.98 -7.61
CA THR A 414 17.85 34.58 -8.40
C THR A 414 17.82 33.08 -8.67
N PRO A 415 17.79 32.64 -9.93
CA PRO A 415 17.88 31.22 -10.24
C PRO A 415 19.09 30.53 -9.61
N ARG A 416 18.90 29.33 -9.09
CA ARG A 416 19.96 28.47 -8.59
C ARG A 416 20.55 27.69 -9.76
N VAL A 417 21.73 28.10 -10.20
CA VAL A 417 22.50 27.44 -11.24
C VAL A 417 22.95 26.05 -10.74
N ILE A 418 22.73 25.01 -11.54
CA ILE A 418 23.25 23.66 -11.28
C ILE A 418 24.58 23.49 -12.01
N ASP A 419 24.61 23.83 -13.30
CA ASP A 419 25.81 23.83 -14.15
C ASP A 419 25.68 24.85 -15.30
N SER A 420 26.41 24.66 -16.41
CA SER A 420 26.46 25.63 -17.52
C SER A 420 25.15 25.82 -18.27
N ASP A 421 24.26 24.82 -18.28
CA ASP A 421 23.05 24.79 -19.09
C ASP A 421 21.80 24.35 -18.33
N SER A 422 21.92 24.00 -17.05
CA SER A 422 20.78 23.72 -16.16
C SER A 422 20.72 24.67 -14.95
N LYS A 423 19.50 25.03 -14.59
CA LYS A 423 19.20 25.88 -13.43
C LYS A 423 17.80 25.57 -12.90
N ASP A 424 17.65 25.67 -11.59
CA ASP A 424 16.37 25.84 -10.94
C ASP A 424 16.00 27.33 -11.00
N ARG A 425 14.96 27.68 -11.77
CA ARG A 425 14.55 29.07 -11.97
C ARG A 425 13.81 29.66 -10.78
N TYR A 426 13.27 28.80 -9.91
CA TYR A 426 12.38 29.21 -8.83
C TYR A 426 12.78 28.49 -7.53
N PRO A 427 14.01 28.70 -7.01
CA PRO A 427 14.48 28.01 -5.82
C PRO A 427 13.58 28.35 -4.63
N LEU A 428 13.22 27.38 -3.80
CA LEU A 428 12.38 27.63 -2.63
C LEU A 428 13.20 28.18 -1.46
N MET A 429 12.67 29.21 -0.80
CA MET A 429 13.34 29.89 0.32
C MET A 429 13.26 29.12 1.64
N SER A 430 12.34 28.16 1.73
CA SER A 430 12.13 27.31 2.91
C SER A 430 12.01 25.85 2.49
N LEU A 431 12.32 24.95 3.43
CA LEU A 431 12.12 23.52 3.26
C LEU A 431 10.72 23.23 2.71
N VAL A 432 10.66 22.40 1.67
CA VAL A 432 9.46 21.68 1.28
C VAL A 432 9.21 20.65 2.36
N ALA A 433 8.58 21.04 3.47
CA ALA A 433 8.34 20.11 4.58
C ALA A 433 7.79 18.78 4.03
N GLY A 434 8.40 17.62 4.37
CA GLY A 434 8.22 16.28 3.77
C GLY A 434 6.75 15.86 3.57
N PRO A 435 6.16 14.86 4.23
CA PRO A 435 4.76 15.07 4.61
C PRO A 435 4.78 16.38 5.42
N ARG A 436 4.35 17.48 4.79
CA ARG A 436 4.46 18.83 5.36
C ARG A 436 4.01 18.80 6.81
N GLN A 437 4.76 19.47 7.68
CA GLN A 437 4.18 20.10 8.87
C GLN A 437 3.07 21.01 8.34
N LEU A 438 1.89 20.44 8.31
CA LEU A 438 0.67 21.04 7.80
C LEU A 438 0.54 22.42 8.44
N SER A 439 0.28 23.44 7.63
CA SER A 439 0.23 24.80 8.19
C SER A 439 -1.11 25.03 8.87
N PRO A 440 -1.14 25.43 10.16
CA PRO A 440 -2.37 25.68 10.87
C PRO A 440 -3.18 26.78 10.20
N ARG A 441 -4.47 26.52 10.01
CA ARG A 441 -5.43 27.54 9.59
C ARG A 441 -6.85 27.17 9.96
N GLY A 442 -7.73 28.18 9.91
CA GLY A 442 -9.17 27.97 10.02
C GLY A 442 -9.82 27.39 8.76
N PRO A 443 -11.14 27.19 8.81
CA PRO A 443 -11.94 26.61 7.73
C PRO A 443 -11.74 27.25 6.35
N ILE A 444 -11.94 26.43 5.32
CA ILE A 444 -12.00 26.83 3.91
C ILE A 444 -13.45 26.88 3.47
N VAL A 445 -13.84 27.99 2.85
CA VAL A 445 -15.12 28.09 2.16
C VAL A 445 -14.87 28.62 0.75
N ILE A 446 -15.27 27.83 -0.24
CA ILE A 446 -15.27 28.19 -1.66
C ILE A 446 -16.71 28.14 -2.16
N ASP A 447 -17.26 29.31 -2.46
CA ASP A 447 -18.59 29.44 -3.07
C ASP A 447 -18.46 30.03 -4.49
N GLY A 448 -18.51 29.17 -5.50
CA GLY A 448 -18.31 29.51 -6.90
C GLY A 448 -16.85 29.71 -7.34
N ASN A 449 -16.63 29.67 -8.66
CA ASN A 449 -15.29 29.68 -9.26
C ASN A 449 -14.43 30.88 -8.83
N GLY A 450 -15.05 32.06 -8.66
CA GLY A 450 -14.33 33.27 -8.27
C GLY A 450 -13.76 33.26 -6.85
N ASN A 451 -14.19 32.32 -6.00
CA ASN A 451 -13.70 32.18 -4.63
C ASN A 451 -12.47 31.28 -4.52
N PHE A 452 -12.00 30.65 -5.59
CA PHE A 452 -10.70 29.98 -5.61
C PHE A 452 -9.57 31.00 -5.61
N THR A 453 -9.24 31.49 -4.41
CA THR A 453 -8.21 32.50 -4.16
C THR A 453 -7.22 32.00 -3.11
N PRO A 454 -5.98 32.54 -3.09
CA PRO A 454 -5.04 32.22 -2.03
C PRO A 454 -5.57 32.49 -0.62
N ALA A 455 -6.36 33.56 -0.45
CA ALA A 455 -7.02 33.89 0.81
C ALA A 455 -7.98 32.79 1.30
N ASN A 456 -8.60 32.07 0.37
CA ASN A 456 -9.49 30.95 0.67
C ASN A 456 -8.76 29.60 0.67
N GLY A 457 -7.42 29.57 0.64
CA GLY A 457 -6.65 28.35 0.80
C GLY A 457 -6.13 27.69 -0.46
N VAL A 458 -6.32 28.33 -1.61
CA VAL A 458 -5.76 27.83 -2.86
C VAL A 458 -4.25 28.05 -2.85
N THR A 459 -3.50 26.97 -3.00
CA THR A 459 -2.03 26.96 -3.02
C THR A 459 -1.47 26.97 -4.44
N GLY A 460 -2.30 26.76 -5.47
CA GLY A 460 -1.87 26.84 -6.87
C GLY A 460 -2.98 26.55 -7.88
N GLY A 461 -2.63 26.57 -9.16
CA GLY A 461 -3.49 26.22 -10.29
C GLY A 461 -4.44 27.32 -10.77
N SER A 462 -5.04 27.10 -11.94
CA SER A 462 -5.93 28.06 -12.62
C SER A 462 -7.38 27.57 -12.80
N GLY A 463 -7.70 26.36 -12.35
CA GLY A 463 -9.06 25.82 -12.40
C GLY A 463 -9.44 25.12 -13.71
N THR A 464 -8.46 24.78 -14.55
CA THR A 464 -8.65 24.10 -15.85
C THR A 464 -8.35 22.60 -15.75
N VAL A 465 -8.77 21.80 -16.73
CA VAL A 465 -8.48 20.34 -16.76
C VAL A 465 -6.98 20.05 -16.62
N SER A 466 -6.14 20.81 -17.33
CA SER A 466 -4.69 20.65 -17.35
C SER A 466 -3.98 21.33 -16.17
N ASP A 467 -4.68 22.21 -15.46
CA ASP A 467 -4.14 23.01 -14.36
C ASP A 467 -5.24 23.31 -13.32
N PRO A 468 -5.68 22.29 -12.57
CA PRO A 468 -6.75 22.40 -11.58
C PRO A 468 -6.31 23.27 -10.40
N TYR A 469 -7.24 23.99 -9.77
CA TYR A 469 -6.95 24.65 -8.50
C TYR A 469 -6.48 23.64 -7.45
N VAL A 470 -5.42 23.96 -6.72
CA VAL A 470 -4.84 23.09 -5.71
C VAL A 470 -5.14 23.67 -4.33
N ILE A 471 -5.67 22.85 -3.43
CA ILE A 471 -5.77 23.14 -2.00
C ILE A 471 -4.93 22.07 -1.31
N SER A 472 -3.79 22.45 -0.72
CA SER A 472 -2.90 21.46 -0.15
C SER A 472 -2.15 21.93 1.09
N ASN A 473 -1.63 20.96 1.85
CA ASN A 473 -0.68 21.19 2.94
C ASN A 473 -1.23 21.99 4.13
N TRP A 474 -2.54 21.89 4.39
CA TRP A 474 -3.20 22.60 5.48
C TRP A 474 -3.49 21.70 6.68
N ASP A 475 -3.21 22.23 7.87
CA ASP A 475 -3.63 21.69 9.17
C ASP A 475 -4.89 22.45 9.60
N ILE A 476 -6.02 21.77 9.66
CA ILE A 476 -7.32 22.37 9.97
C ILE A 476 -7.88 21.71 11.23
N ASP A 477 -7.62 22.34 12.37
CA ASP A 477 -8.33 22.05 13.62
C ASP A 477 -9.73 22.69 13.54
N LEU A 478 -10.76 21.84 13.43
CA LEU A 478 -12.15 22.27 13.31
C LEU A 478 -12.59 23.10 14.51
N CYS A 479 -12.07 22.81 15.70
CA CYS A 479 -12.47 23.48 16.93
C CYS A 479 -11.85 24.87 17.12
N GLN A 480 -10.75 25.19 16.43
CA GLN A 480 -10.35 26.59 16.25
C GLN A 480 -11.36 27.39 15.40
N GLY A 481 -12.16 26.69 14.57
CA GLY A 481 -13.19 27.24 13.69
C GLY A 481 -14.63 27.11 14.21
N GLY A 482 -14.83 26.85 15.51
CA GLY A 482 -16.17 26.66 16.09
C GLY A 482 -16.74 25.24 15.95
N CYS A 483 -15.88 24.26 15.67
CA CYS A 483 -16.14 22.82 15.61
C CYS A 483 -17.23 22.42 14.59
N ALA A 484 -17.30 23.08 13.42
CA ALA A 484 -18.37 22.90 12.43
C ALA A 484 -17.91 22.23 11.12
N LEU A 485 -17.22 22.93 10.22
CA LEU A 485 -16.88 22.41 8.88
C LEU A 485 -15.46 22.78 8.51
N GLY A 486 -14.71 21.83 7.93
CA GLY A 486 -13.30 22.02 7.59
C GLY A 486 -13.13 22.68 6.23
N ILE A 487 -13.45 21.96 5.16
CA ILE A 487 -13.40 22.44 3.79
C ILE A 487 -14.78 22.34 3.15
N GLN A 488 -15.38 23.50 2.85
CA GLN A 488 -16.62 23.62 2.10
C GLN A 488 -16.34 24.10 0.69
N ILE A 489 -16.75 23.33 -0.32
CA ILE A 489 -16.73 23.77 -1.72
C ILE A 489 -18.13 23.61 -2.28
N GLN A 490 -18.67 24.68 -2.86
CA GLN A 490 -20.01 24.69 -3.41
C GLN A 490 -20.15 25.56 -4.67
N ASN A 491 -21.16 25.23 -5.47
CA ASN A 491 -21.60 26.01 -6.64
C ASN A 491 -20.49 26.29 -7.67
N THR A 492 -19.60 25.33 -7.90
CA THR A 492 -18.45 25.49 -8.81
C THR A 492 -18.42 24.39 -9.87
N ASN A 493 -17.94 24.75 -11.05
CA ASN A 493 -17.60 23.80 -12.11
C ASN A 493 -16.11 23.81 -12.50
N ALA A 494 -15.30 24.62 -11.81
CA ALA A 494 -13.85 24.67 -11.99
C ALA A 494 -13.20 23.35 -11.57
N TYR A 495 -12.08 23.01 -12.21
CA TYR A 495 -11.28 21.84 -11.85
C TYR A 495 -10.48 22.11 -10.59
N PHE A 496 -10.53 21.22 -9.59
CA PHE A 496 -9.72 21.37 -8.38
C PHE A 496 -9.28 20.04 -7.77
N VAL A 497 -8.23 20.07 -6.94
CA VAL A 497 -7.77 18.94 -6.14
C VAL A 497 -7.42 19.41 -4.72
N ILE A 498 -8.01 18.74 -3.73
CA ILE A 498 -7.57 18.82 -2.33
C ILE A 498 -6.55 17.70 -2.12
N ARG A 499 -5.35 18.00 -1.59
CA ARG A 499 -4.36 16.95 -1.32
C ARG A 499 -3.44 17.25 -0.17
N ASN A 500 -2.98 16.20 0.52
CA ASN A 500 -2.09 16.33 1.67
C ASN A 500 -2.60 17.34 2.71
N VAL A 501 -3.88 17.22 3.09
CA VAL A 501 -4.46 18.01 4.20
C VAL A 501 -4.66 17.13 5.42
N TYR A 502 -4.64 17.75 6.59
CA TYR A 502 -4.97 17.13 7.87
C TYR A 502 -6.11 17.92 8.49
N ILE A 503 -7.28 17.30 8.56
CA ILE A 503 -8.46 17.91 9.19
C ILE A 503 -8.75 17.12 10.44
N HIS A 504 -8.78 17.79 11.58
CA HIS A 504 -8.90 17.11 12.87
C HIS A 504 -9.62 17.90 13.95
N GLU A 505 -9.87 17.21 15.07
CA GLU A 505 -10.44 17.75 16.31
C GLU A 505 -11.80 18.44 16.09
N GLY A 506 -12.78 17.63 15.68
CA GLY A 506 -14.17 18.03 15.52
C GLY A 506 -15.03 17.80 16.76
N SER A 507 -16.25 18.32 16.73
CA SER A 507 -17.27 18.06 17.76
C SER A 507 -18.51 17.41 17.16
N PHE A 508 -19.57 17.26 17.96
CA PHE A 508 -20.85 16.77 17.46
C PHE A 508 -21.35 17.66 16.29
N ALA A 509 -21.80 17.01 15.22
CA ALA A 509 -22.20 17.63 13.95
C ALA A 509 -21.07 18.23 13.09
N SER A 510 -19.80 18.00 13.44
CA SER A 510 -18.69 18.43 12.59
C SER A 510 -18.57 17.61 11.30
N LEU A 511 -18.05 18.23 10.24
CA LEU A 511 -17.81 17.59 8.95
C LEU A 511 -16.45 18.04 8.39
N ASP A 512 -15.64 17.11 7.87
CA ASP A 512 -14.29 17.47 7.42
C ASP A 512 -14.33 18.17 6.08
N VAL A 513 -14.99 17.55 5.10
CA VAL A 513 -15.07 18.05 3.72
C VAL A 513 -16.50 17.96 3.21
N SER A 514 -16.99 19.04 2.60
CA SER A 514 -18.30 19.10 1.96
C SER A 514 -18.19 19.59 0.51
N PHE A 515 -18.70 18.80 -0.42
CA PHE A 515 -18.94 19.18 -1.81
C PHE A 515 -20.44 19.27 -2.07
N SER A 516 -20.93 20.45 -2.46
CA SER A 516 -22.35 20.68 -2.73
C SER A 516 -22.55 21.43 -4.04
N ASN A 517 -23.24 20.82 -5.02
CA ASN A 517 -23.40 21.42 -6.36
C ASN A 517 -22.03 21.73 -7.01
N VAL A 518 -21.16 20.72 -7.04
CA VAL A 518 -19.78 20.81 -7.52
C VAL A 518 -19.58 19.89 -8.72
N THR A 519 -18.83 20.35 -9.73
CA THR A 519 -18.35 19.47 -10.80
C THR A 519 -16.84 19.58 -11.01
N ASN A 520 -16.18 18.44 -11.24
CA ASN A 520 -14.76 18.32 -11.58
C ASN A 520 -13.79 18.61 -10.42
N GLY A 521 -13.66 17.67 -9.49
CA GLY A 521 -12.61 17.81 -8.49
C GLY A 521 -12.49 16.62 -7.57
N GLY A 522 -11.85 16.80 -6.42
CA GLY A 522 -11.64 15.67 -5.53
C GLY A 522 -10.76 15.94 -4.34
N ILE A 523 -10.55 14.89 -3.57
CA ILE A 523 -9.61 14.85 -2.45
C ILE A 523 -8.75 13.60 -2.52
N GLU A 524 -7.43 13.78 -2.38
CA GLU A 524 -6.47 12.69 -2.44
C GLU A 524 -5.38 12.76 -1.36
N GLY A 525 -4.85 11.61 -0.96
CA GLY A 525 -3.65 11.52 -0.10
C GLY A 525 -3.75 12.33 1.20
N SER A 526 -4.94 12.46 1.79
CA SER A 526 -5.21 13.31 2.95
C SER A 526 -5.60 12.50 4.19
N VAL A 527 -5.44 13.09 5.37
CA VAL A 527 -5.81 12.49 6.66
C VAL A 527 -6.94 13.29 7.29
N LEU A 528 -8.08 12.64 7.53
CA LEU A 528 -9.26 13.25 8.13
C LEU A 528 -9.59 12.46 9.40
N ALA A 529 -9.51 13.07 10.60
CA ALA A 529 -9.51 12.30 11.85
C ALA A 529 -10.20 13.00 13.02
N ASN A 530 -10.80 12.22 13.93
CA ASN A 530 -11.38 12.71 15.19
C ASN A 530 -12.56 13.69 15.00
N THR A 531 -13.45 13.41 14.05
CA THR A 531 -14.58 14.28 13.71
C THR A 531 -15.88 13.49 13.59
N TYR A 532 -17.05 14.15 13.57
CA TYR A 532 -18.34 13.46 13.52
C TYR A 532 -18.66 12.82 12.16
N SER A 533 -18.13 13.36 11.05
CA SER A 533 -18.28 12.80 9.70
C SER A 533 -17.14 13.27 8.80
N GLY A 534 -16.67 12.39 7.92
CA GLY A 534 -15.53 12.67 7.05
C GLY A 534 -15.89 13.55 5.85
N ILE A 535 -16.27 12.91 4.75
CA ILE A 535 -16.52 13.59 3.46
C ILE A 535 -18.00 13.51 3.12
N ARG A 536 -18.61 14.61 2.69
CA ARG A 536 -19.98 14.64 2.15
C ARG A 536 -19.99 15.17 0.72
N ILE A 537 -20.60 14.42 -0.18
CA ILE A 537 -20.78 14.78 -1.59
C ILE A 537 -22.28 14.83 -1.86
N THR A 538 -22.79 15.99 -2.29
CA THR A 538 -24.22 16.20 -2.54
C THR A 538 -24.44 16.95 -3.84
N SER A 539 -25.38 16.46 -4.66
CA SER A 539 -25.75 17.10 -5.93
C SER A 539 -24.55 17.41 -6.84
N SER A 540 -23.54 16.55 -6.86
CA SER A 540 -22.24 16.82 -7.48
C SER A 540 -21.89 15.79 -8.56
N SER A 541 -20.91 16.10 -9.42
CA SER A 541 -20.46 15.13 -10.42
C SER A 541 -18.98 15.20 -10.78
N ASN A 542 -18.42 14.10 -11.28
CA ASN A 542 -17.00 13.98 -11.63
C ASN A 542 -16.11 14.29 -10.42
N ILE A 543 -16.33 13.56 -9.33
CA ILE A 543 -15.57 13.71 -8.08
C ILE A 543 -14.71 12.48 -7.83
N MET A 544 -13.44 12.69 -7.49
CA MET A 544 -12.50 11.64 -7.08
C MET A 544 -12.17 11.74 -5.58
N VAL A 545 -12.26 10.63 -4.86
CA VAL A 545 -11.85 10.48 -3.47
C VAL A 545 -10.84 9.34 -3.44
N SER A 546 -9.53 9.63 -3.34
CA SER A 546 -8.52 8.58 -3.52
C SER A 546 -7.33 8.61 -2.55
N GLY A 547 -6.94 7.45 -2.02
CA GLY A 547 -5.73 7.35 -1.19
C GLY A 547 -5.80 8.09 0.15
N ASN A 548 -7.00 8.39 0.65
CA ASN A 548 -7.19 9.12 1.90
C ASN A 548 -7.26 8.16 3.10
N ASN A 549 -6.91 8.66 4.28
CA ASN A 549 -7.17 8.00 5.55
C ASN A 549 -8.24 8.78 6.32
N VAL A 550 -9.45 8.22 6.43
CA VAL A 550 -10.60 8.85 7.06
C VAL A 550 -10.96 8.07 8.31
N THR A 551 -10.87 8.72 9.48
CA THR A 551 -11.13 8.12 10.78
C THR A 551 -12.21 8.88 11.54
N VAL A 552 -13.40 8.28 11.60
CA VAL A 552 -14.52 8.75 12.42
C VAL A 552 -14.56 7.91 13.69
N PRO A 553 -14.31 8.49 14.88
CA PRO A 553 -14.33 7.74 16.13
C PRO A 553 -15.76 7.40 16.57
N ALA A 554 -15.91 6.36 17.40
CA ALA A 554 -17.19 6.00 17.99
C ALA A 554 -17.63 7.06 19.03
N TYR A 555 -18.63 7.86 18.67
CA TYR A 555 -19.33 8.70 19.62
C TYR A 555 -20.50 7.91 20.21
N TYR A 556 -20.35 7.42 21.44
CA TYR A 556 -21.44 6.79 22.20
C TYR A 556 -22.36 7.88 22.76
N LEU A 557 -23.21 8.42 21.90
CA LEU A 557 -24.33 9.25 22.34
C LEU A 557 -25.52 8.35 22.67
N ASP A 558 -26.49 8.92 23.38
CA ASP A 558 -27.72 8.25 23.83
C ASP A 558 -28.27 7.28 22.76
N PRO A 559 -28.87 6.14 23.16
CA PRO A 559 -29.35 5.13 22.22
C PRO A 559 -30.23 5.75 21.12
N GLY A 560 -29.74 5.71 19.87
CA GLY A 560 -30.41 6.24 18.69
C GLY A 560 -29.70 7.41 17.98
N VAL A 561 -28.58 7.93 18.49
CA VAL A 561 -27.74 8.92 17.80
C VAL A 561 -26.44 8.27 17.34
N TYR A 562 -26.34 8.00 16.03
CA TYR A 562 -25.14 7.43 15.41
C TYR A 562 -24.19 8.55 14.97
N ASP A 563 -22.87 8.29 15.01
CA ASP A 563 -21.85 9.06 14.30
C ASP A 563 -22.11 9.06 12.79
N GLY A 564 -21.64 10.12 12.12
CA GLY A 564 -21.76 10.25 10.67
C GLY A 564 -20.84 9.29 9.94
N PRO A 565 -21.04 9.09 8.62
CA PRO A 565 -20.19 8.19 7.86
C PRO A 565 -18.81 8.80 7.58
N SER A 566 -17.82 7.94 7.29
CA SER A 566 -16.51 8.38 6.77
C SER A 566 -16.68 9.06 5.41
N LEU A 567 -17.60 8.57 4.57
CA LEU A 567 -17.98 9.22 3.32
C LEU A 567 -19.50 9.09 3.08
N GLN A 568 -20.17 10.19 2.75
CA GLN A 568 -21.56 10.20 2.30
C GLN A 568 -21.65 10.72 0.87
N VAL A 569 -22.44 10.05 0.03
CA VAL A 569 -22.78 10.51 -1.32
C VAL A 569 -24.31 10.56 -1.45
N SER A 570 -24.82 11.65 -2.00
CA SER A 570 -26.25 11.81 -2.28
C SER A 570 -26.48 12.56 -3.58
N SER A 571 -27.40 12.04 -4.40
CA SER A 571 -27.92 12.69 -5.61
C SER A 571 -26.80 13.15 -6.56
N SER A 572 -25.74 12.35 -6.69
CA SER A 572 -24.49 12.68 -7.36
C SER A 572 -24.14 11.66 -8.45
N SER A 573 -23.26 12.00 -9.38
CA SER A 573 -22.90 11.08 -10.48
C SER A 573 -21.45 11.12 -10.90
N ASN A 574 -20.93 10.03 -11.47
CA ASN A 574 -19.52 9.92 -11.85
C ASN A 574 -18.61 10.18 -10.64
N ILE A 575 -18.82 9.41 -9.57
CA ILE A 575 -18.03 9.51 -8.34
C ILE A 575 -17.10 8.31 -8.26
N THR A 576 -15.81 8.54 -8.08
CA THR A 576 -14.81 7.49 -7.90
C THR A 576 -14.24 7.56 -6.50
N VAL A 577 -14.30 6.45 -5.77
CA VAL A 577 -13.77 6.29 -4.42
C VAL A 577 -12.77 5.15 -4.46
N SER A 578 -11.46 5.44 -4.40
CA SER A 578 -10.43 4.40 -4.60
C SER A 578 -9.23 4.43 -3.66
N GLY A 579 -8.77 3.27 -3.20
CA GLY A 579 -7.54 3.17 -2.41
C GLY A 579 -7.59 3.86 -1.04
N ASN A 580 -8.79 4.14 -0.49
CA ASN A 580 -8.93 4.83 0.79
C ASN A 580 -8.94 3.85 1.97
N ASN A 581 -8.43 4.30 3.11
CA ASN A 581 -8.58 3.66 4.41
C ASN A 581 -9.72 4.35 5.17
N LEU A 582 -10.84 3.65 5.38
CA LEU A 582 -12.06 4.18 5.99
C LEU A 582 -12.30 3.48 7.33
N SER A 583 -12.02 4.20 8.41
CA SER A 583 -12.27 3.80 9.79
C SER A 583 -13.52 4.49 10.32
N ASN A 584 -14.47 3.70 10.79
CA ASN A 584 -15.73 4.19 11.34
C ASN A 584 -16.04 3.61 12.73
N GLY A 585 -16.65 4.44 13.56
CA GLY A 585 -17.08 4.10 14.91
C GLY A 585 -18.32 3.20 14.90
N VAL A 586 -19.50 3.81 14.97
CA VAL A 586 -20.81 3.12 14.90
C VAL A 586 -21.53 3.43 13.58
N GLY A 587 -21.15 4.52 12.89
CA GLY A 587 -21.65 4.94 11.59
C GLY A 587 -21.17 4.04 10.45
N ALA A 588 -21.36 4.48 9.19
CA ALA A 588 -20.90 3.73 8.04
C ALA A 588 -19.52 4.18 7.53
N GLY A 589 -18.75 3.26 6.95
CA GLY A 589 -17.59 3.65 6.13
C GLY A 589 -18.03 4.50 4.93
N ILE A 590 -18.97 4.00 4.13
CA ILE A 590 -19.63 4.75 3.04
C ILE A 590 -21.16 4.71 3.19
N ASP A 591 -21.83 5.84 3.06
CA ASP A 591 -23.29 5.95 3.03
C ASP A 591 -23.79 6.52 1.70
N LEU A 592 -24.53 5.70 0.95
CA LEU A 592 -25.17 6.06 -0.32
C LEU A 592 -26.70 6.15 -0.22
N THR A 593 -27.25 6.31 0.99
CA THR A 593 -28.71 6.29 1.22
C THR A 593 -29.38 7.64 1.11
N GLY A 594 -28.60 8.72 1.11
CA GLY A 594 -29.09 10.08 1.28
C GLY A 594 -29.80 10.71 0.07
N GLY A 595 -30.04 9.99 -1.03
CA GLY A 595 -30.56 10.59 -2.26
C GLY A 595 -31.30 9.64 -3.20
N SER A 596 -32.02 10.22 -4.16
CA SER A 596 -32.61 9.51 -5.30
C SER A 596 -31.80 9.83 -6.55
N GLY A 597 -31.05 8.87 -7.08
CA GLY A 597 -30.41 9.01 -8.40
C GLY A 597 -28.88 9.08 -8.39
N ASP A 598 -28.20 8.48 -7.42
CA ASP A 598 -26.76 8.28 -7.53
C ASP A 598 -26.45 7.37 -8.73
N ASN A 599 -25.62 7.84 -9.65
CA ASN A 599 -25.37 7.15 -10.92
C ASN A 599 -23.89 7.12 -11.30
N ASN A 600 -23.40 5.98 -11.81
CA ASN A 600 -22.01 5.81 -12.19
C ASN A 600 -21.05 6.05 -11.02
N ILE A 601 -21.19 5.23 -9.98
CA ILE A 601 -20.37 5.29 -8.76
C ILE A 601 -19.36 4.14 -8.78
N VAL A 602 -18.08 4.43 -8.72
CA VAL A 602 -17.00 3.43 -8.66
C VAL A 602 -16.39 3.44 -7.27
N ILE A 603 -16.41 2.30 -6.58
CA ILE A 603 -15.82 2.09 -5.27
C ILE A 603 -14.82 0.94 -5.41
N SER A 604 -13.53 1.23 -5.39
CA SER A 604 -12.51 0.21 -5.64
C SER A 604 -11.29 0.24 -4.74
N GLU A 605 -10.75 -0.91 -4.39
CA GLU A 605 -9.45 -0.99 -3.67
C GLU A 605 -9.44 -0.26 -2.32
N ASN A 606 -10.61 -0.02 -1.70
CA ASN A 606 -10.68 0.63 -0.39
C ASN A 606 -10.59 -0.41 0.73
N HIS A 607 -10.03 0.00 1.87
CA HIS A 607 -9.99 -0.78 3.08
C HIS A 607 -10.93 -0.19 4.14
N PHE A 608 -11.90 -0.98 4.51
CA PHE A 608 -12.99 -0.68 5.41
C PHE A 608 -12.72 -1.38 6.74
N PHE A 609 -12.65 -0.65 7.86
CA PHE A 609 -12.42 -1.21 9.19
C PHE A 609 -13.14 -0.41 10.28
N GLY A 610 -13.41 -1.03 11.43
CA GLY A 610 -14.05 -0.35 12.57
C GLY A 610 -15.27 -1.07 13.15
N GLY A 611 -16.13 -0.34 13.86
CA GLY A 611 -17.20 -0.91 14.69
C GLY A 611 -18.57 -1.01 14.01
N GLY A 612 -18.85 -0.17 13.01
CA GLY A 612 -20.18 -0.05 12.38
C GLY A 612 -20.30 -0.77 11.05
N VAL A 613 -21.17 -0.26 10.17
CA VAL A 613 -21.41 -0.82 8.83
C VAL A 613 -20.31 -0.40 7.85
N GLY A 614 -19.89 -1.27 6.94
CA GLY A 614 -18.88 -0.91 5.93
C GLY A 614 -19.46 0.06 4.91
N MET A 615 -20.61 -0.28 4.36
CA MET A 615 -21.29 0.47 3.33
C MET A 615 -22.81 0.35 3.41
N TYR A 616 -23.52 1.47 3.44
CA TYR A 616 -24.95 1.52 3.16
C TYR A 616 -25.19 1.79 1.67
N LEU A 617 -25.94 0.91 1.02
CA LEU A 617 -26.36 1.09 -0.37
C LEU A 617 -27.80 1.58 -0.43
N GLY A 618 -27.98 2.76 -1.03
CA GLY A 618 -29.29 3.33 -1.35
C GLY A 618 -29.75 3.01 -2.77
N THR A 619 -30.57 3.92 -3.32
CA THR A 619 -31.02 3.81 -4.72
C THR A 619 -29.90 4.26 -5.66
N ILE A 620 -29.26 3.31 -6.33
CA ILE A 620 -28.10 3.53 -7.20
C ILE A 620 -28.29 2.88 -8.58
N ASN A 621 -27.70 3.50 -9.60
CA ASN A 621 -27.68 2.98 -10.96
C ASN A 621 -26.24 2.98 -11.50
N HIS A 622 -25.82 1.92 -12.20
CA HIS A 622 -24.47 1.78 -12.76
C HIS A 622 -23.35 1.91 -11.72
N ALA A 623 -23.40 1.19 -10.60
CA ALA A 623 -22.27 1.19 -9.67
C ALA A 623 -21.24 0.08 -9.99
N VAL A 624 -19.98 0.30 -9.63
CA VAL A 624 -18.92 -0.71 -9.65
C VAL A 624 -18.31 -0.78 -8.26
N VAL A 625 -18.46 -1.89 -7.56
CA VAL A 625 -17.83 -2.14 -6.26
C VAL A 625 -16.82 -3.25 -6.45
N LYS A 626 -15.51 -2.93 -6.47
CA LYS A 626 -14.49 -3.93 -6.81
C LYS A 626 -13.26 -3.94 -5.91
N ASP A 627 -12.69 -5.11 -5.65
CA ASP A 627 -11.38 -5.25 -4.99
C ASP A 627 -11.28 -4.54 -3.62
N ASN A 628 -12.40 -4.32 -2.94
CA ASN A 628 -12.42 -3.69 -1.62
C ASN A 628 -12.20 -4.74 -0.51
N GLN A 629 -11.58 -4.33 0.59
CA GLN A 629 -11.35 -5.17 1.77
C GLN A 629 -12.19 -4.65 2.93
N PHE A 630 -13.04 -5.50 3.50
CA PHE A 630 -13.87 -5.20 4.64
C PHE A 630 -13.40 -6.00 5.87
N SER A 631 -13.30 -5.29 6.98
CA SER A 631 -12.91 -5.83 8.30
C SER A 631 -13.74 -5.18 9.42
N GLN A 632 -14.95 -4.75 9.09
CA GLN A 632 -15.92 -4.22 10.03
C GLN A 632 -16.32 -5.23 11.09
N SER A 633 -16.72 -4.72 12.25
CA SER A 633 -17.22 -5.54 13.37
C SER A 633 -18.68 -5.97 13.22
N ASP A 634 -19.47 -5.36 12.31
CA ASP A 634 -20.92 -5.61 12.18
C ASP A 634 -21.34 -6.13 10.79
N ILE A 635 -21.72 -5.26 9.85
CA ILE A 635 -22.19 -5.64 8.51
C ILE A 635 -21.34 -4.92 7.45
N ASP A 636 -20.83 -5.63 6.44
CA ASP A 636 -20.01 -4.97 5.42
C ASP A 636 -20.85 -4.15 4.45
N ILE A 637 -21.89 -4.74 3.86
CA ILE A 637 -22.80 -4.04 2.96
C ILE A 637 -24.23 -4.24 3.45
N TYR A 638 -24.92 -3.13 3.68
CA TYR A 638 -26.32 -3.12 4.08
C TYR A 638 -27.16 -2.40 3.01
N VAL A 639 -28.17 -3.11 2.50
CA VAL A 639 -29.13 -2.60 1.51
C VAL A 639 -30.49 -2.41 2.17
N PHE A 640 -31.00 -1.18 2.18
CA PHE A 640 -32.25 -0.82 2.84
C PHE A 640 -33.51 -1.28 2.07
N HIS A 641 -34.62 -1.38 2.80
CA HIS A 641 -35.92 -1.65 2.22
C HIS A 641 -36.37 -0.56 1.23
N GLY A 642 -36.83 -0.96 0.04
CA GLY A 642 -37.37 -0.05 -0.96
C GLY A 642 -36.33 0.68 -1.82
N THR A 643 -35.04 0.34 -1.70
CA THR A 643 -33.99 0.88 -2.58
C THR A 643 -33.98 0.15 -3.92
N SER A 644 -33.76 0.87 -5.02
CA SER A 644 -33.55 0.29 -6.34
C SER A 644 -32.06 0.28 -6.69
N ILE A 645 -31.44 -0.91 -6.73
CA ILE A 645 -30.04 -1.09 -7.14
C ILE A 645 -30.04 -1.76 -8.51
N THR A 646 -29.49 -1.08 -9.52
CA THR A 646 -29.52 -1.57 -10.90
C THR A 646 -28.24 -1.34 -11.67
N ASN A 647 -27.94 -2.24 -12.60
CA ASN A 647 -26.74 -2.20 -13.46
C ASN A 647 -25.45 -2.12 -12.63
N THR A 648 -25.45 -2.67 -11.42
CA THR A 648 -24.31 -2.64 -10.51
C THR A 648 -23.46 -3.90 -10.69
N THR A 649 -22.15 -3.72 -10.78
CA THR A 649 -21.18 -4.81 -10.80
C THR A 649 -20.44 -4.87 -9.47
N MET A 650 -20.41 -6.04 -8.83
CA MET A 650 -19.58 -6.31 -7.66
C MET A 650 -18.60 -7.45 -7.96
N SER A 651 -17.30 -7.24 -7.78
CA SER A 651 -16.26 -8.24 -8.10
C SER A 651 -15.01 -8.15 -7.23
N GLY A 652 -14.39 -9.26 -6.90
CA GLY A 652 -13.08 -9.28 -6.21
C GLY A 652 -13.08 -8.69 -4.79
N ASN A 653 -14.23 -8.39 -4.19
CA ASN A 653 -14.28 -7.82 -2.85
C ASN A 653 -14.07 -8.91 -1.79
N ASN A 654 -13.40 -8.57 -0.69
CA ASN A 654 -13.21 -9.43 0.46
C ASN A 654 -14.03 -8.90 1.65
N PHE A 655 -15.20 -9.49 1.83
CA PHE A 655 -16.16 -9.27 2.90
C PHE A 655 -15.83 -10.09 4.17
N HIS A 656 -16.22 -9.58 5.33
CA HIS A 656 -16.22 -10.18 6.65
C HIS A 656 -17.66 -10.37 7.22
N VAL A 657 -17.81 -11.07 8.35
CA VAL A 657 -19.08 -11.26 9.07
C VAL A 657 -20.25 -11.73 8.18
N MET A 658 -21.21 -10.86 7.84
CA MET A 658 -22.42 -11.16 7.05
C MET A 658 -22.27 -10.87 5.54
N GLY A 659 -21.19 -10.22 5.10
CA GLY A 659 -21.03 -9.75 3.74
C GLY A 659 -22.14 -8.78 3.32
N ILE A 660 -23.07 -9.24 2.47
CA ILE A 660 -24.15 -8.40 1.94
C ILE A 660 -25.48 -8.76 2.60
N TYR A 661 -26.02 -7.83 3.38
CA TYR A 661 -27.36 -7.91 3.98
C TYR A 661 -28.37 -7.11 3.17
N ILE A 662 -29.45 -7.76 2.71
CA ILE A 662 -30.51 -7.13 1.92
C ILE A 662 -31.83 -7.17 2.68
N GLN A 663 -32.37 -6.01 3.04
CA GLN A 663 -33.62 -5.90 3.78
C GLN A 663 -34.85 -5.76 2.85
N GLY A 664 -35.62 -6.83 2.66
CA GLY A 664 -36.94 -6.81 1.99
C GLY A 664 -36.91 -7.04 0.47
N GLN A 665 -37.96 -6.59 -0.24
CA GLN A 665 -38.15 -6.87 -1.67
C GLN A 665 -37.37 -5.86 -2.54
N ASN A 666 -36.21 -6.27 -3.05
CA ASN A 666 -35.45 -5.51 -4.04
C ASN A 666 -35.93 -5.95 -5.44
N THR A 667 -36.60 -5.06 -6.17
CA THR A 667 -37.44 -5.44 -7.31
C THR A 667 -36.69 -5.62 -8.65
N GLN A 668 -35.37 -5.39 -8.70
CA GLN A 668 -34.60 -5.34 -9.97
C GLN A 668 -33.20 -6.01 -9.92
N LEU A 669 -33.08 -7.02 -9.06
CA LEU A 669 -31.87 -7.81 -8.79
C LEU A 669 -31.19 -8.41 -10.04
N ARG A 670 -31.92 -8.71 -11.14
CA ARG A 670 -31.38 -9.28 -12.41
C ARG A 670 -30.43 -8.37 -13.16
N SER A 671 -30.55 -7.06 -12.95
CA SER A 671 -29.73 -6.08 -13.66
C SER A 671 -28.33 -5.97 -13.08
N ASN A 672 -28.07 -6.57 -11.91
CA ASN A 672 -26.78 -6.51 -11.23
C ASN A 672 -25.95 -7.75 -11.55
N THR A 673 -24.62 -7.56 -11.59
CA THR A 673 -23.64 -8.63 -11.76
C THR A 673 -22.84 -8.77 -10.47
N ILE A 674 -23.00 -9.89 -9.77
CA ILE A 674 -22.19 -10.21 -8.59
C ILE A 674 -21.37 -11.44 -8.95
N THR A 675 -20.06 -11.27 -9.13
CA THR A 675 -19.16 -12.35 -9.54
C THR A 675 -18.72 -13.19 -8.33
N THR A 676 -18.34 -14.44 -8.58
CA THR A 676 -17.99 -15.40 -7.52
C THR A 676 -16.61 -15.19 -6.90
N ASP A 677 -15.83 -14.27 -7.45
CA ASP A 677 -14.54 -13.82 -6.89
C ASP A 677 -14.71 -12.84 -5.71
N ASN A 678 -15.95 -12.41 -5.41
CA ASN A 678 -16.27 -11.82 -4.11
C ASN A 678 -16.21 -12.89 -3.02
N LEU A 679 -15.51 -12.64 -1.94
CA LEU A 679 -15.35 -13.55 -0.81
C LEU A 679 -16.07 -13.00 0.41
N VAL A 680 -16.83 -13.82 1.14
CA VAL A 680 -17.34 -13.53 2.50
C VAL A 680 -16.67 -14.48 3.46
N ASN A 681 -15.87 -13.96 4.40
CA ASN A 681 -15.03 -14.75 5.30
C ASN A 681 -14.15 -15.77 4.53
N GLY A 682 -13.61 -15.34 3.38
CA GLY A 682 -12.78 -16.17 2.50
C GLY A 682 -13.54 -17.18 1.63
N LYS A 683 -14.89 -17.16 1.62
CA LYS A 683 -15.72 -18.07 0.80
C LYS A 683 -16.41 -17.31 -0.35
N PRO A 684 -16.46 -17.85 -1.57
CA PRO A 684 -17.18 -17.24 -2.69
C PRO A 684 -18.62 -16.87 -2.36
N LEU A 685 -19.01 -15.65 -2.71
CA LEU A 685 -20.39 -15.19 -2.67
C LEU A 685 -21.13 -15.71 -3.91
N TYR A 686 -22.17 -16.51 -3.68
CA TYR A 686 -23.09 -16.93 -4.74
C TYR A 686 -24.41 -16.18 -4.62
N TYR A 687 -24.92 -15.75 -5.77
CA TYR A 687 -26.11 -14.94 -5.86
C TYR A 687 -27.07 -15.55 -6.89
N PHE A 688 -28.30 -15.86 -6.45
CA PHE A 688 -29.32 -16.52 -7.24
C PHE A 688 -30.65 -15.77 -7.13
N GLU A 689 -31.35 -15.57 -8.24
CA GLU A 689 -32.67 -14.95 -8.26
C GLU A 689 -33.72 -15.88 -8.87
N GLY A 690 -34.90 -15.95 -8.23
CA GLY A 690 -36.10 -16.55 -8.82
C GLY A 690 -36.05 -18.07 -9.03
N CYS A 691 -35.20 -18.78 -8.30
CA CYS A 691 -35.07 -20.22 -8.47
C CYS A 691 -36.13 -21.00 -7.65
N SER A 692 -36.96 -21.82 -8.33
CA SER A 692 -37.82 -22.83 -7.70
C SER A 692 -37.16 -24.21 -7.79
N GLY A 693 -37.00 -24.92 -6.66
CA GLY A 693 -36.46 -26.29 -6.65
C GLY A 693 -34.92 -26.39 -6.55
N THR A 694 -34.23 -25.31 -6.19
CA THR A 694 -32.77 -25.35 -5.97
C THR A 694 -32.46 -26.01 -4.63
N SER A 695 -31.91 -27.21 -4.66
CA SER A 695 -31.26 -27.81 -3.50
C SER A 695 -29.90 -27.14 -3.30
N ILE A 696 -29.83 -26.15 -2.42
CA ILE A 696 -28.55 -25.67 -1.90
C ILE A 696 -28.09 -26.70 -0.86
N ASN A 697 -27.41 -27.76 -1.31
CA ASN A 697 -26.66 -28.62 -0.40
C ASN A 697 -25.30 -27.95 -0.19
N GLY A 698 -25.15 -27.32 0.97
CA GLY A 698 -23.92 -26.71 1.46
C GLY A 698 -23.89 -26.81 2.97
#